data_AF-A7GAE2-F1
#
_entry.id   AF-A7GAE2-F1
#
_cell.length_a   1.000
_cell.length_b   1.000
_cell.length_c   1.000
_cell.angle_alpha   90.00
_cell.angle_beta   90.00
_cell.angle_gamma   90.00
#
_symmetry.space_group_name_H-M   'P 1'
#
loop_
_entity.id
_entity.type
_entity.pdbx_description
1 polymer ?
#
loop_
_entity_poly.entity_id
_entity_poly.type
_entity_poly.pdbx_seq_one_letter_code
_entity_poly.pdbx_strand_id
1 'polypeptide(L)'
;MKRSRRVLVGSTILALVLQTNIVGGNVKAYYGQVKRFEGNNRYETAAKLAASNWTKSDNIVLVSGEGYADALSASVLAKRLNAPIILTNSNNLNDNARKTIEKLKAKNIYVIGGEASVSSKIRSELKNNYKLIELKGKDRFETNLNVAEQLVKLGVDASEVMVVNGRDGFSDALSAAPIAAANGQILLIVSKDDGNTAAEFIQKHNSKSIVIGTKNVVSDKIYNNIGASRRVDGGANRFETNLKILKEFNVKVDTHLYIANSTGKGYADALVASVLAGKFSAPLILTDTKDSKDTEKALKYIKDNIKGMTEVNAVGGKVVIPQSITEDINKYIKKKPEPKPDKPEPKPDKPEPKPDKPEPKPDKREPKPNKPEPKPDKPEPKPENKAPIATGTLNKSTYNITKSKSEITVNLKDLNNDGDQSDIAFKDPDGDKLTYTATIDGENKDKAEVTVKDSNITIKTKQEFKGQVKITVIASDGKKSVSDFFKVNVDNIDNKEEIRTINANLVQKEKAKLNLGDLNNIIGDLNLPIKGENGVEIAWESTNVNIINNVGNVTRPKATEGDAVITLTATLSKGEAKDTKDFVVTVKAKEFTDEELVDISLKDLKLEGNLNSVIDNIKLPIRDEKNKVSIEWRSSNNNILSNTGVVKRTNKDENITLTAVLKKGTVKKNKEFSIIVKANEVKTEDTLKLISDSLKIDNINSIEKDINLETSLDGANIIWKSSNEAIIDNTGKVKRPIVGRPDANVVLTATISKNGKSVTKEFNVIVKAEKQLVANNKQEFDEIIKKAVIDCEPTINISLPRFNSNNNEYKFDNYQNLMVEIGGMDFGKPGISGSYKNDGTGWKIEINFKYKKDISEIKRQKEATMAEVKRIVKSIIKPDMTDFEKELALHDYIVRTADYNTVNYKNGINALEDHTAYGVLVDHIGVCESYAKAMSLLLEEVGIECKYVTGVSVHDGKAGGGHAWNMVKLDNEWYNLDATWDDPVSDRNGAESVNKNTNSMATVNHTYFNIPDSILNKDHKRGNFEQNYPACTATKYSYNNMDVDEYTADGKLIKKVTTKDELDAEILKALKEKNSALSLRIKGFKMTQKELSAELEKVANNNSVGALKWITSSPDEYHVNYTIQWTN
;
A
#
# COMPACT_ATOMS: atom_id res chain seq x y z
N MET A 1 -22.26 -5.68 -78.87
CA MET A 1 -21.18 -6.70 -78.72
C MET A 1 -20.59 -6.61 -77.30
N LYS A 2 -19.66 -7.52 -76.96
CA LYS A 2 -18.63 -7.53 -75.88
C LYS A 2 -18.34 -6.16 -75.20
N ARG A 3 -17.99 -6.03 -73.90
CA ARG A 3 -17.76 -7.00 -72.79
C ARG A 3 -17.57 -6.28 -71.43
N SER A 4 -18.05 -6.87 -70.31
CA SER A 4 -17.54 -6.75 -68.90
C SER A 4 -17.39 -5.35 -68.22
N ARG A 5 -17.53 -5.19 -66.90
CA ARG A 5 -17.70 -6.15 -65.76
C ARG A 5 -18.62 -5.53 -64.69
N ARG A 6 -19.13 -6.35 -63.75
CA ARG A 6 -20.17 -5.99 -62.77
C ARG A 6 -19.61 -5.34 -61.50
N VAL A 7 -20.42 -4.47 -60.88
CA VAL A 7 -20.53 -4.27 -59.42
C VAL A 7 -22.03 -4.27 -59.08
N LEU A 8 -22.44 -4.96 -58.03
CA LEU A 8 -23.83 -4.99 -57.56
C LEU A 8 -23.88 -5.16 -56.03
N VAL A 9 -24.87 -4.56 -55.39
CA VAL A 9 -25.19 -4.68 -53.97
C VAL A 9 -25.82 -6.04 -53.66
N GLY A 10 -25.53 -6.64 -52.51
CA GLY A 10 -26.19 -7.86 -52.03
C GLY A 10 -25.75 -8.27 -50.63
N SER A 11 -26.70 -8.32 -49.69
CA SER A 11 -26.47 -8.59 -48.26
C SER A 11 -26.15 -10.05 -47.95
N THR A 12 -25.31 -10.30 -46.93
CA THR A 12 -25.36 -11.55 -46.16
C THR A 12 -24.91 -11.35 -44.71
N ILE A 13 -25.49 -12.14 -43.80
CA ILE A 13 -25.22 -12.11 -42.36
C ILE A 13 -23.96 -12.94 -42.06
N LEU A 14 -23.09 -12.45 -41.17
CA LEU A 14 -22.17 -13.32 -40.43
C LEU A 14 -22.04 -12.85 -38.98
N ALA A 15 -22.48 -13.69 -38.04
CA ALA A 15 -22.40 -13.39 -36.61
C ALA A 15 -20.96 -13.59 -36.12
N LEU A 16 -20.27 -12.51 -35.78
CA LEU A 16 -18.94 -12.60 -35.16
C LEU A 16 -19.09 -12.93 -33.67
N VAL A 17 -19.22 -14.23 -33.38
CA VAL A 17 -19.19 -14.74 -32.01
C VAL A 17 -17.80 -14.47 -31.43
N LEU A 18 -17.68 -13.43 -30.60
CA LEU A 18 -16.54 -13.20 -29.73
C LEU A 18 -16.48 -14.32 -28.68
N GLN A 19 -15.90 -15.46 -29.07
CA GLN A 19 -15.52 -16.50 -28.14
C GLN A 19 -14.52 -15.90 -27.15
N THR A 20 -14.96 -15.77 -25.90
CA THR A 20 -14.10 -15.47 -24.76
C THR A 20 -13.21 -16.67 -24.50
N ASN A 21 -12.12 -16.76 -25.28
CA ASN A 21 -11.00 -17.66 -25.01
C ASN A 21 -10.30 -17.21 -23.72
N ILE A 22 -10.94 -17.49 -22.60
CA ILE A 22 -10.30 -17.58 -21.29
C ILE A 22 -9.32 -18.74 -21.41
N VAL A 23 -8.09 -18.44 -21.82
CA VAL A 23 -6.98 -19.39 -21.80
C VAL A 23 -6.60 -19.60 -20.33
N GLY A 24 -7.42 -20.38 -19.62
CA GLY A 24 -7.11 -21.03 -18.36
C GLY A 24 -6.10 -22.16 -18.55
N GLY A 25 -5.14 -21.96 -19.45
CA GLY A 25 -4.02 -22.86 -19.67
C GLY A 25 -2.89 -22.49 -18.74
N ASN A 26 -2.46 -23.45 -17.92
CA ASN A 26 -1.16 -23.35 -17.25
C ASN A 26 -0.09 -23.06 -18.29
N VAL A 27 0.63 -21.94 -18.14
CA VAL A 27 1.66 -21.50 -19.09
C VAL A 27 2.81 -22.51 -19.05
N LYS A 28 2.78 -23.49 -19.97
CA LYS A 28 3.86 -24.44 -20.15
C LYS A 28 5.11 -23.66 -20.57
N ALA A 29 6.14 -23.69 -19.71
CA ALA A 29 7.39 -22.98 -19.95
C ALA A 29 7.99 -23.36 -21.31
N TYR A 30 8.37 -22.34 -22.10
CA TYR A 30 8.88 -22.52 -23.45
C TYR A 30 10.39 -22.78 -23.42
N TYR A 31 10.76 -24.00 -23.01
CA TYR A 31 12.16 -24.45 -22.88
C TYR A 31 12.91 -24.37 -24.22
N GLY A 32 13.70 -23.31 -24.37
CA GLY A 32 14.46 -23.01 -25.60
C GLY A 32 14.59 -21.52 -25.95
N GLN A 33 13.97 -20.60 -25.20
CA GLN A 33 14.14 -19.15 -25.38
C GLN A 33 14.17 -18.39 -24.04
N VAL A 34 14.83 -17.23 -24.01
CA VAL A 34 14.77 -16.27 -22.89
C VAL A 34 13.37 -15.69 -22.75
N LYS A 35 12.79 -15.86 -21.56
CA LYS A 35 11.53 -15.25 -21.14
C LYS A 35 11.79 -13.81 -20.69
N ARG A 36 11.01 -12.84 -21.16
CA ARG A 36 11.20 -11.41 -20.83
C ARG A 36 10.04 -10.86 -20.00
N PHE A 37 10.36 -10.19 -18.91
CA PHE A 37 9.44 -9.36 -18.14
C PHE A 37 9.72 -7.88 -18.47
N GLU A 38 8.88 -7.26 -19.30
CA GLU A 38 9.00 -5.84 -19.66
C GLU A 38 7.66 -5.10 -19.57
N GLY A 39 7.67 -3.92 -18.93
CA GLY A 39 6.64 -2.90 -19.02
C GLY A 39 7.18 -1.60 -19.63
N ASN A 40 6.31 -0.62 -19.89
CA ASN A 40 6.72 0.68 -20.43
C ASN A 40 7.54 1.52 -19.42
N ASN A 41 7.56 1.12 -18.15
CA ASN A 41 8.36 1.69 -17.08
C ASN A 41 8.55 0.67 -15.94
N ARG A 42 9.45 0.98 -14.99
CA ARG A 42 9.78 0.15 -13.81
C ARG A 42 8.55 -0.31 -13.01
N TYR A 43 7.52 0.52 -12.87
CA TYR A 43 6.30 0.18 -12.12
C TYR A 43 5.50 -0.92 -12.82
N GLU A 44 5.40 -0.84 -14.14
CA GLU A 44 4.73 -1.85 -14.96
C GLU A 44 5.58 -3.13 -15.10
N THR A 45 6.92 -3.03 -15.18
CA THR A 45 7.81 -4.21 -15.12
C THR A 45 7.62 -4.97 -13.80
N ALA A 46 7.60 -4.26 -12.66
CA ALA A 46 7.35 -4.85 -11.35
C ALA A 46 5.97 -5.51 -11.26
N ALA A 47 4.91 -4.82 -11.71
CA ALA A 47 3.55 -5.34 -11.73
C ALA A 47 3.41 -6.59 -12.61
N LYS A 48 3.98 -6.59 -13.82
CA LYS A 48 3.98 -7.75 -14.73
C LYS A 48 4.74 -8.93 -14.15
N LEU A 49 5.93 -8.69 -13.59
CA LEU A 49 6.76 -9.73 -12.97
C LEU A 49 6.05 -10.35 -11.75
N ALA A 50 5.45 -9.53 -10.88
CA ALA A 50 4.62 -10.00 -9.76
C ALA A 50 3.42 -10.81 -10.24
N ALA A 51 2.61 -10.26 -11.15
CA ALA A 51 1.41 -10.91 -11.69
C ALA A 51 1.68 -12.16 -12.56
N SER A 52 2.94 -12.43 -12.91
CA SER A 52 3.36 -13.64 -13.64
C SER A 52 3.94 -14.75 -12.75
N ASN A 53 4.33 -14.41 -11.51
CA ASN A 53 4.98 -15.34 -10.57
C ASN A 53 4.16 -15.56 -9.28
N TRP A 54 3.06 -14.82 -9.10
CA TRP A 54 2.06 -15.00 -8.06
C TRP A 54 0.65 -14.90 -8.66
N THR A 55 -0.22 -15.86 -8.36
CA THR A 55 -1.66 -15.80 -8.64
C THR A 55 -2.46 -15.23 -7.47
N LYS A 56 -1.89 -15.32 -6.26
CA LYS A 56 -2.34 -14.72 -5.00
C LYS A 56 -1.10 -14.46 -4.13
N SER A 57 -1.13 -13.44 -3.28
CA SER A 57 -0.16 -13.25 -2.20
C SER A 57 -0.82 -12.50 -1.04
N ASP A 58 -0.90 -13.12 0.14
CA ASP A 58 -1.46 -12.46 1.34
C ASP A 58 -0.55 -11.32 1.84
N ASN A 59 0.72 -11.31 1.44
CA ASN A 59 1.73 -10.29 1.76
C ASN A 59 2.20 -9.57 0.48
N ILE A 60 2.43 -8.26 0.57
CA ILE A 60 3.13 -7.45 -0.45
C ILE A 60 4.26 -6.68 0.24
N VAL A 61 5.40 -6.53 -0.44
CA VAL A 61 6.43 -5.54 -0.04
C VAL A 61 6.31 -4.34 -0.97
N LEU A 62 6.07 -3.15 -0.41
CA LEU A 62 5.88 -1.91 -1.14
C LEU A 62 7.07 -0.97 -0.88
N VAL A 63 7.72 -0.52 -1.94
CA VAL A 63 8.90 0.37 -1.87
C VAL A 63 8.80 1.50 -2.88
N SER A 64 9.57 2.57 -2.66
CA SER A 64 9.73 3.62 -3.67
C SER A 64 10.35 3.04 -4.95
N GLY A 65 9.81 3.44 -6.10
CA GLY A 65 10.48 3.28 -7.39
C GLY A 65 11.34 4.49 -7.76
N GLU A 66 11.40 5.53 -6.92
CA GLU A 66 12.09 6.80 -7.21
C GLU A 66 13.45 6.86 -6.48
N GLY A 67 13.51 6.45 -5.22
CA GLY A 67 14.74 6.20 -4.46
C GLY A 67 15.03 4.70 -4.27
N TYR A 68 16.31 4.32 -4.26
CA TYR A 68 16.75 2.91 -4.16
C TYR A 68 17.23 2.48 -2.77
N ALA A 69 17.60 3.43 -1.90
CA ALA A 69 18.36 3.16 -0.69
C ALA A 69 17.64 2.21 0.29
N ASP A 70 16.40 2.55 0.64
CA ASP A 70 15.55 1.76 1.53
C ASP A 70 15.20 0.39 0.94
N ALA A 71 15.10 0.34 -0.39
CA ALA A 71 14.60 -0.81 -1.13
C ALA A 71 15.62 -1.95 -1.25
N LEU A 72 16.93 -1.71 -1.06
CA LEU A 72 17.96 -2.76 -1.02
C LEU A 72 17.65 -3.85 0.03
N SER A 73 17.08 -3.46 1.17
CA SER A 73 16.72 -4.37 2.27
C SER A 73 15.55 -5.30 1.93
N ALA A 74 14.78 -4.99 0.88
CA ALA A 74 13.49 -5.60 0.63
C ALA A 74 13.55 -7.06 0.16
N SER A 75 14.62 -7.48 -0.52
CA SER A 75 14.65 -8.78 -1.22
C SER A 75 14.63 -9.99 -0.30
N VAL A 76 15.32 -9.92 0.85
CA VAL A 76 15.31 -10.98 1.88
C VAL A 76 13.92 -11.07 2.53
N LEU A 77 13.30 -9.93 2.83
CA LEU A 77 11.95 -9.87 3.40
C LEU A 77 10.89 -10.37 2.42
N ALA A 78 10.99 -9.99 1.15
CA ALA A 78 10.13 -10.46 0.08
C ALA A 78 10.21 -11.99 -0.08
N LYS A 79 11.42 -12.59 -0.04
CA LYS A 79 11.56 -14.05 0.01
C LYS A 79 10.91 -14.64 1.27
N ARG A 80 11.23 -14.11 2.47
CA ARG A 80 10.76 -14.67 3.75
C ARG A 80 9.23 -14.69 3.87
N LEU A 81 8.57 -13.67 3.30
CA LEU A 81 7.12 -13.52 3.23
C LEU A 81 6.45 -14.26 2.06
N ASN A 82 7.25 -14.84 1.14
CA ASN A 82 6.85 -15.28 -0.20
C ASN A 82 6.01 -14.22 -0.95
N ALA A 83 6.48 -12.97 -0.92
CA ALA A 83 5.80 -11.80 -1.47
C ALA A 83 6.57 -11.22 -2.67
N PRO A 84 5.89 -10.57 -3.64
CA PRO A 84 6.54 -9.72 -4.62
C PRO A 84 6.94 -8.37 -3.99
N ILE A 85 7.99 -7.75 -4.54
CA ILE A 85 8.22 -6.30 -4.41
C ILE A 85 7.34 -5.60 -5.45
N ILE A 86 6.63 -4.57 -5.00
CA ILE A 86 5.83 -3.65 -5.81
C ILE A 86 6.43 -2.24 -5.66
N LEU A 87 6.61 -1.55 -6.79
CA LEU A 87 7.17 -0.19 -6.82
C LEU A 87 6.04 0.85 -6.86
N THR A 88 6.17 1.92 -6.06
CA THR A 88 5.27 3.09 -6.10
C THR A 88 6.05 4.40 -6.27
N ASN A 89 5.38 5.45 -6.74
CA ASN A 89 5.92 6.81 -6.62
C ASN A 89 5.84 7.26 -5.15
N SER A 90 6.69 8.20 -4.73
CA SER A 90 6.75 8.75 -3.37
C SER A 90 5.41 9.32 -2.88
N ASN A 91 4.79 10.18 -3.71
CA ASN A 91 3.61 10.98 -3.35
C ASN A 91 2.28 10.47 -3.94
N ASN A 92 2.29 9.33 -4.65
CA ASN A 92 1.08 8.73 -5.23
C ASN A 92 1.17 7.20 -5.34
N LEU A 93 0.12 6.48 -4.92
CA LEU A 93 -0.02 5.05 -5.17
C LEU A 93 -0.47 4.83 -6.61
N ASN A 94 0.49 4.58 -7.50
CA ASN A 94 0.20 4.45 -8.93
C ASN A 94 -0.65 3.21 -9.27
N ASP A 95 -1.31 3.28 -10.41
CA ASP A 95 -2.25 2.26 -10.90
C ASP A 95 -1.64 0.85 -11.03
N ASN A 96 -0.35 0.75 -11.36
CA ASN A 96 0.34 -0.54 -11.47
C ASN A 96 0.49 -1.19 -10.10
N ALA A 97 0.83 -0.42 -9.06
CA ALA A 97 0.87 -0.90 -7.69
C ALA A 97 -0.53 -1.29 -7.20
N ARG A 98 -1.50 -0.37 -7.29
CA ARG A 98 -2.90 -0.55 -6.89
C ARG A 98 -3.52 -1.82 -7.46
N LYS A 99 -3.56 -1.94 -8.79
CA LYS A 99 -4.18 -3.07 -9.51
C LYS A 99 -3.47 -4.39 -9.21
N THR A 100 -2.18 -4.38 -8.88
CA THR A 100 -1.44 -5.60 -8.52
C THR A 100 -1.73 -6.05 -7.08
N ILE A 101 -1.80 -5.11 -6.12
CA ILE A 101 -2.20 -5.38 -4.73
C ILE A 101 -3.61 -5.99 -4.69
N GLU A 102 -4.55 -5.40 -5.42
CA GLU A 102 -5.93 -5.88 -5.57
C GLU A 102 -5.99 -7.26 -6.25
N LYS A 103 -5.33 -7.42 -7.40
CA LYS A 103 -5.31 -8.69 -8.16
C LYS A 103 -4.74 -9.86 -7.34
N LEU A 104 -3.70 -9.60 -6.56
CA LEU A 104 -3.06 -10.62 -5.70
C LEU A 104 -3.84 -10.89 -4.41
N LYS A 105 -4.90 -10.13 -4.11
CA LYS A 105 -5.74 -10.25 -2.92
C LYS A 105 -4.93 -10.17 -1.62
N ALA A 106 -4.09 -9.14 -1.56
CA ALA A 106 -3.23 -8.85 -0.42
C ALA A 106 -4.03 -8.58 0.87
N LYS A 107 -3.43 -8.88 2.01
CA LYS A 107 -3.93 -8.53 3.36
C LYS A 107 -2.95 -7.63 4.10
N ASN A 108 -1.66 -7.96 4.01
CA ASN A 108 -0.57 -7.26 4.67
C ASN A 108 0.29 -6.52 3.63
N ILE A 109 0.63 -5.27 3.90
CA ILE A 109 1.55 -4.48 3.08
C ILE A 109 2.71 -4.01 3.95
N TYR A 110 3.91 -4.52 3.65
CA TYR A 110 5.16 -4.13 4.28
C TYR A 110 5.72 -2.93 3.52
N VAL A 111 5.54 -1.73 4.07
CA VAL A 111 5.99 -0.46 3.47
C VAL A 111 7.39 -0.16 4.00
N ILE A 112 8.40 -0.25 3.12
CA ILE A 112 9.80 0.00 3.50
C ILE A 112 10.21 1.41 3.05
N GLY A 113 10.86 2.14 3.96
CA GLY A 113 11.38 3.49 3.73
C GLY A 113 10.62 4.58 4.46
N GLY A 114 11.24 5.75 4.55
CA GLY A 114 10.68 6.94 5.20
C GLY A 114 9.48 7.55 4.47
N GLU A 115 8.93 8.63 5.02
CA GLU A 115 7.78 9.32 4.39
C GLU A 115 8.16 10.16 3.17
N ALA A 116 9.44 10.52 3.00
CA ALA A 116 9.96 11.00 1.72
C ALA A 116 9.98 9.91 0.64
N SER A 117 10.19 8.64 1.02
CA SER A 117 10.27 7.50 0.09
C SER A 117 8.89 6.96 -0.28
N VAL A 118 7.98 6.85 0.69
CA VAL A 118 6.56 6.48 0.53
C VAL A 118 5.73 7.32 1.50
N SER A 119 5.01 8.31 0.99
CA SER A 119 4.31 9.35 1.76
C SER A 119 3.23 8.85 2.72
N SER A 120 2.97 9.65 3.76
CA SER A 120 1.83 9.49 4.69
C SER A 120 0.49 9.34 3.95
N LYS A 121 0.29 10.07 2.85
CA LYS A 121 -0.87 9.95 1.96
C LYS A 121 -1.09 8.51 1.49
N ILE A 122 -0.06 7.86 0.94
CA ILE A 122 -0.14 6.45 0.48
C ILE A 122 -0.44 5.52 1.65
N ARG A 123 0.18 5.76 2.81
CA ARG A 123 -0.01 4.93 4.01
C ARG A 123 -1.45 5.01 4.52
N SER A 124 -2.02 6.21 4.59
CA SER A 124 -3.43 6.42 4.97
C SER A 124 -4.40 5.82 3.95
N GLU A 125 -4.12 5.95 2.65
CA GLU A 125 -4.93 5.36 1.58
C GLU A 125 -5.02 3.82 1.70
N LEU A 126 -3.87 3.17 1.97
CA LEU A 126 -3.78 1.72 2.12
C LEU A 126 -4.33 1.21 3.47
N LYS A 127 -4.18 1.97 4.57
CA LYS A 127 -4.67 1.59 5.91
C LYS A 127 -6.19 1.34 5.97
N ASN A 128 -6.95 1.93 5.04
CA ASN A 128 -8.40 1.71 4.94
C ASN A 128 -8.78 0.27 4.54
N ASN A 129 -7.89 -0.47 3.87
CA ASN A 129 -8.19 -1.77 3.28
C ASN A 129 -7.18 -2.88 3.64
N TYR A 130 -5.98 -2.52 4.12
CA TYR A 130 -4.87 -3.45 4.33
C TYR A 130 -4.17 -3.20 5.67
N LYS A 131 -3.65 -4.27 6.29
CA LYS A 131 -2.77 -4.16 7.45
C LYS A 131 -1.39 -3.70 7.01
N LEU A 132 -1.00 -2.47 7.36
CA LEU A 132 0.37 -2.01 7.11
C LEU A 132 1.34 -2.51 8.18
N ILE A 133 2.53 -2.86 7.75
CA ILE A 133 3.73 -2.98 8.57
C ILE A 133 4.70 -1.92 8.04
N GLU A 134 4.99 -0.89 8.82
CA GLU A 134 5.85 0.21 8.40
C GLU A 134 7.28 -0.03 8.89
N LEU A 135 8.23 -0.18 7.95
CA LEU A 135 9.64 -0.41 8.22
C LEU A 135 10.43 0.82 7.74
N LYS A 136 10.62 1.79 8.64
CA LYS A 136 11.27 3.08 8.37
C LYS A 136 12.23 3.44 9.50
N GLY A 137 13.22 4.26 9.19
CA GLY A 137 14.08 4.95 10.16
C GLY A 137 14.40 6.36 9.68
N LYS A 138 15.29 7.08 10.37
CA LYS A 138 15.75 8.42 9.95
C LYS A 138 16.53 8.41 8.63
N ASP A 139 17.16 7.27 8.33
CA ASP A 139 18.04 7.06 7.18
C ASP A 139 17.93 5.61 6.64
N ARG A 140 18.76 5.28 5.66
CA ARG A 140 18.79 3.96 5.01
C ARG A 140 19.32 2.83 5.92
N PHE A 141 20.22 3.13 6.85
CA PHE A 141 20.85 2.16 7.75
C PHE A 141 19.87 1.78 8.87
N GLU A 142 19.20 2.75 9.47
CA GLU A 142 18.13 2.50 10.44
C GLU A 142 16.90 1.83 9.77
N THR A 143 16.56 2.21 8.54
CA THR A 143 15.55 1.49 7.75
C THR A 143 15.95 0.03 7.50
N ASN A 144 17.22 -0.24 7.19
CA ASN A 144 17.76 -1.59 7.05
C ASN A 144 17.74 -2.37 8.37
N LEU A 145 18.11 -1.75 9.49
CA LEU A 145 18.00 -2.34 10.83
C LEU A 145 16.55 -2.75 11.15
N ASN A 146 15.59 -1.87 10.89
CA ASN A 146 14.18 -2.17 11.15
C ASN A 146 13.64 -3.29 10.23
N VAL A 147 14.20 -3.48 9.03
CA VAL A 147 13.95 -4.67 8.20
C VAL A 147 14.64 -5.91 8.76
N ALA A 148 15.90 -5.83 9.22
CA ALA A 148 16.65 -6.92 9.83
C ALA A 148 15.97 -7.45 11.11
N GLU A 149 15.57 -6.56 12.01
CA GLU A 149 14.75 -6.87 13.19
C GLU A 149 13.41 -7.51 12.82
N GLN A 150 12.79 -7.09 11.71
CA GLN A 150 11.56 -7.72 11.22
C GLN A 150 11.81 -9.11 10.62
N LEU A 151 12.99 -9.38 10.04
CA LEU A 151 13.40 -10.71 9.62
C LEU A 151 13.58 -11.65 10.82
N VAL A 152 14.24 -11.20 11.90
CA VAL A 152 14.36 -11.97 13.16
C VAL A 152 12.99 -12.26 13.77
N LYS A 153 12.09 -11.27 13.83
CA LYS A 153 10.69 -11.44 14.28
C LYS A 153 9.89 -12.41 13.40
N LEU A 154 10.31 -12.66 12.17
CA LEU A 154 9.75 -13.66 11.26
C LEU A 154 10.51 -15.00 11.34
N GLY A 155 11.43 -15.20 12.28
CA GLY A 155 12.20 -16.44 12.42
C GLY A 155 13.18 -16.68 11.28
N VAL A 156 13.83 -15.62 10.79
CA VAL A 156 15.08 -15.74 10.03
C VAL A 156 16.24 -15.81 11.02
N ASP A 157 17.21 -16.67 10.76
CA ASP A 157 18.39 -16.79 11.61
C ASP A 157 19.28 -15.55 11.49
N ALA A 158 19.80 -15.10 12.64
CA ALA A 158 20.74 -14.00 12.78
C ALA A 158 22.17 -14.49 13.12
N SER A 159 22.40 -15.79 13.25
CA SER A 159 23.72 -16.36 13.60
C SER A 159 24.82 -16.06 12.57
N GLU A 160 24.44 -15.88 11.29
CA GLU A 160 25.35 -15.43 10.23
C GLU A 160 24.66 -14.42 9.31
N VAL A 161 25.31 -13.26 9.11
CA VAL A 161 24.77 -12.11 8.36
C VAL A 161 25.72 -11.65 7.25
N MET A 162 25.15 -11.18 6.16
CA MET A 162 25.89 -10.64 5.01
C MET A 162 25.89 -9.10 5.08
N VAL A 163 27.05 -8.47 4.93
CA VAL A 163 27.23 -7.03 5.09
C VAL A 163 27.78 -6.40 3.82
N VAL A 164 27.14 -5.31 3.36
CA VAL A 164 27.47 -4.64 2.09
C VAL A 164 27.48 -3.13 2.22
N ASN A 165 28.23 -2.42 1.39
CA ASN A 165 28.04 -0.98 1.28
C ASN A 165 26.71 -0.68 0.54
N GLY A 166 25.76 -0.06 1.24
CA GLY A 166 24.48 0.42 0.71
C GLY A 166 24.36 1.95 0.58
N ARG A 167 25.44 2.69 0.87
CA ARG A 167 25.53 4.14 0.65
C ARG A 167 26.08 4.45 -0.75
N ASP A 168 27.27 3.92 -1.01
CA ASP A 168 28.17 4.26 -2.13
C ASP A 168 28.39 3.03 -3.05
N GLY A 169 28.48 1.84 -2.46
CA GLY A 169 28.69 0.55 -3.15
C GLY A 169 27.42 -0.13 -3.68
N PHE A 170 26.41 0.65 -4.06
CA PHE A 170 25.04 0.21 -4.37
C PHE A 170 24.90 -1.08 -5.22
N SER A 171 25.78 -1.28 -6.20
CA SER A 171 25.80 -2.47 -7.07
C SER A 171 26.08 -3.79 -6.36
N ASP A 172 26.89 -3.72 -5.32
CA ASP A 172 27.42 -4.88 -4.61
C ASP A 172 26.30 -5.41 -3.71
N ALA A 173 25.50 -4.50 -3.14
CA ALA A 173 24.22 -4.81 -2.50
C ALA A 173 23.20 -5.45 -3.46
N LEU A 174 23.05 -4.98 -4.70
CA LEU A 174 22.19 -5.65 -5.70
C LEU A 174 22.65 -7.08 -6.03
N SER A 175 23.95 -7.34 -5.95
CA SER A 175 24.53 -8.67 -6.22
C SER A 175 24.46 -9.60 -5.00
N ALA A 176 24.59 -9.05 -3.80
CA ALA A 176 24.55 -9.77 -2.53
C ALA A 176 23.12 -10.08 -2.04
N ALA A 177 22.17 -9.15 -2.22
CA ALA A 177 20.78 -9.32 -1.78
C ALA A 177 20.09 -10.62 -2.26
N PRO A 178 20.21 -11.06 -3.54
CA PRO A 178 19.64 -12.35 -3.95
C PRO A 178 20.36 -13.54 -3.32
N ILE A 179 21.63 -13.41 -2.89
CA ILE A 179 22.42 -14.50 -2.28
C ILE A 179 22.16 -14.60 -0.78
N ALA A 180 22.12 -13.48 -0.06
CA ALA A 180 21.62 -13.44 1.31
C ALA A 180 20.20 -14.03 1.37
N ALA A 181 19.32 -13.62 0.45
CA ALA A 181 18.00 -14.25 0.30
C ALA A 181 18.09 -15.75 -0.06
N ALA A 182 18.93 -16.17 -1.02
CA ALA A 182 19.11 -17.58 -1.39
C ALA A 182 19.45 -18.45 -0.16
N ASN A 183 20.43 -18.01 0.62
CA ASN A 183 20.95 -18.69 1.81
C ASN A 183 20.03 -18.59 3.04
N GLY A 184 19.06 -17.66 3.04
CA GLY A 184 18.22 -17.37 4.21
C GLY A 184 18.90 -16.48 5.26
N GLN A 185 19.92 -15.73 4.86
CA GLN A 185 20.71 -14.84 5.71
C GLN A 185 20.15 -13.41 5.70
N ILE A 186 20.35 -12.68 6.79
CA ILE A 186 20.01 -11.26 6.89
C ILE A 186 21.08 -10.43 6.13
N LEU A 187 20.63 -9.46 5.35
CA LEU A 187 21.48 -8.49 4.66
C LEU A 187 21.51 -7.18 5.44
N LEU A 188 22.66 -6.84 6.01
CA LEU A 188 22.93 -5.55 6.65
C LEU A 188 23.64 -4.61 5.68
N ILE A 189 23.37 -3.31 5.75
CA ILE A 189 24.05 -2.31 4.94
C ILE A 189 24.88 -1.34 5.78
N VAL A 190 26.06 -1.00 5.27
CA VAL A 190 27.00 -0.02 5.82
C VAL A 190 27.34 1.02 4.75
N SER A 191 28.21 1.98 5.08
CA SER A 191 28.93 2.81 4.12
C SER A 191 30.41 2.44 4.11
N LYS A 192 31.24 3.23 3.43
CA LYS A 192 32.69 3.04 3.44
C LYS A 192 33.28 3.11 4.86
N ASP A 193 32.87 4.09 5.66
CA ASP A 193 33.53 4.46 6.93
C ASP A 193 32.58 4.70 8.14
N ASP A 194 31.27 4.51 7.95
CA ASP A 194 30.26 4.27 9.01
C ASP A 194 29.54 2.93 8.77
N GLY A 195 29.43 2.13 9.83
CA GLY A 195 28.69 0.87 9.88
C GLY A 195 28.08 0.60 11.26
N ASN A 196 27.86 1.64 12.07
CA ASN A 196 27.48 1.51 13.48
C ASN A 196 26.17 0.74 13.68
N THR A 197 25.17 0.97 12.83
CA THR A 197 23.88 0.27 12.89
C THR A 197 23.98 -1.22 12.55
N ALA A 198 24.94 -1.60 11.72
CA ALA A 198 25.24 -3.02 11.47
C ALA A 198 25.97 -3.65 12.67
N ALA A 199 26.93 -2.93 13.27
CA ALA A 199 27.61 -3.36 14.49
C ALA A 199 26.62 -3.58 15.65
N GLU A 200 25.64 -2.67 15.84
CA GLU A 200 24.57 -2.79 16.82
C GLU A 200 23.78 -4.11 16.66
N PHE A 201 23.31 -4.40 15.45
CA PHE A 201 22.60 -5.65 15.16
C PHE A 201 23.49 -6.88 15.42
N ILE A 202 24.73 -6.85 14.94
CA ILE A 202 25.69 -7.96 15.06
C ILE A 202 26.00 -8.26 16.53
N GLN A 203 26.25 -7.24 17.35
CA GLN A 203 26.50 -7.40 18.79
C GLN A 203 25.26 -7.91 19.52
N LYS A 204 24.08 -7.36 19.22
CA LYS A 204 22.80 -7.72 19.84
C LYS A 204 22.39 -9.18 19.60
N HIS A 205 22.63 -9.70 18.39
CA HIS A 205 22.26 -11.07 18.00
C HIS A 205 23.46 -12.05 18.01
N ASN A 206 24.65 -11.61 18.43
CA ASN A 206 25.89 -12.37 18.42
C ASN A 206 26.22 -12.98 17.02
N SER A 207 25.99 -12.19 15.97
CA SER A 207 26.11 -12.63 14.58
C SER A 207 27.56 -12.78 14.13
N LYS A 208 27.85 -13.80 13.33
CA LYS A 208 29.03 -13.80 12.45
C LYS A 208 28.74 -12.93 11.22
N SER A 209 29.60 -11.97 10.91
CA SER A 209 29.43 -11.13 9.72
C SER A 209 30.38 -11.53 8.59
N ILE A 210 29.86 -11.54 7.36
CA ILE A 210 30.62 -11.71 6.11
C ILE A 210 30.49 -10.41 5.31
N VAL A 211 31.61 -9.73 5.06
CA VAL A 211 31.66 -8.48 4.28
C VAL A 211 31.77 -8.81 2.80
N ILE A 212 30.92 -8.20 1.97
CA ILE A 212 31.04 -8.23 0.51
C ILE A 212 31.47 -6.85 0.02
N GLY A 213 32.47 -6.83 -0.87
CA GLY A 213 33.05 -5.62 -1.42
C GLY A 213 34.52 -5.42 -1.00
N THR A 214 35.26 -4.69 -1.81
CA THR A 214 36.70 -4.45 -1.57
C THR A 214 36.93 -3.54 -0.37
N LYS A 215 38.16 -3.50 0.15
CA LYS A 215 38.56 -2.56 1.20
C LYS A 215 38.38 -1.07 0.85
N ASN A 216 38.22 -0.73 -0.44
CA ASN A 216 37.92 0.64 -0.87
C ASN A 216 36.43 0.98 -0.75
N VAL A 217 35.56 -0.05 -0.68
CA VAL A 217 34.09 0.06 -0.65
C VAL A 217 33.53 -0.20 0.76
N VAL A 218 34.13 -1.11 1.53
CA VAL A 218 33.90 -1.28 2.97
C VAL A 218 35.27 -1.32 3.64
N SER A 219 35.66 -0.26 4.34
CA SER A 219 37.03 -0.11 4.83
C SER A 219 37.40 -1.17 5.88
N ASP A 220 38.70 -1.42 6.07
CA ASP A 220 39.16 -2.39 7.07
C ASP A 220 38.85 -1.91 8.51
N LYS A 221 38.67 -0.59 8.71
CA LYS A 221 38.08 0.01 9.92
C LYS A 221 36.66 -0.51 10.17
N ILE A 222 35.79 -0.51 9.15
CA ILE A 222 34.43 -1.05 9.28
C ILE A 222 34.41 -2.57 9.40
N TYR A 223 35.24 -3.27 8.62
CA TYR A 223 35.43 -4.73 8.74
C TYR A 223 35.74 -5.15 10.20
N ASN A 224 36.69 -4.46 10.84
CA ASN A 224 37.07 -4.73 12.23
C ASN A 224 35.98 -4.29 13.23
N ASN A 225 35.36 -3.13 13.04
CA ASN A 225 34.28 -2.61 13.91
C ASN A 225 33.09 -3.57 14.02
N ILE A 226 32.69 -4.18 12.90
CA ILE A 226 31.56 -5.12 12.84
C ILE A 226 31.94 -6.58 13.16
N GLY A 227 33.17 -6.84 13.62
CA GLY A 227 33.66 -8.18 13.95
C GLY A 227 33.72 -9.16 12.78
N ALA A 228 34.05 -8.68 11.57
CA ALA A 228 33.90 -9.47 10.36
C ALA A 228 34.81 -10.71 10.30
N SER A 229 34.18 -11.86 10.07
CA SER A 229 34.80 -13.19 10.02
C SER A 229 35.44 -13.52 8.67
N ARG A 230 34.96 -12.90 7.59
CA ARG A 230 35.38 -13.15 6.20
C ARG A 230 35.07 -11.94 5.32
N ARG A 231 35.97 -11.61 4.38
CA ARG A 231 35.72 -10.70 3.26
C ARG A 231 35.51 -11.50 1.97
N VAL A 232 34.60 -11.05 1.12
CA VAL A 232 34.46 -11.46 -0.29
C VAL A 232 34.76 -10.24 -1.16
N ASP A 233 35.98 -10.19 -1.72
CA ASP A 233 36.45 -9.02 -2.46
C ASP A 233 35.74 -8.83 -3.81
N GLY A 234 35.25 -7.60 -4.03
CA GLY A 234 34.61 -7.17 -5.27
C GLY A 234 35.56 -7.12 -6.48
N GLY A 235 35.01 -6.84 -7.66
CA GLY A 235 35.75 -6.63 -8.89
C GLY A 235 36.28 -5.20 -9.05
N ALA A 236 36.81 -4.86 -10.22
CA ALA A 236 37.12 -3.47 -10.56
C ALA A 236 35.86 -2.64 -10.84
N ASN A 237 34.72 -3.30 -11.10
CA ASN A 237 33.42 -2.67 -11.29
C ASN A 237 32.27 -3.59 -10.83
N ARG A 238 31.04 -3.04 -10.88
CA ARG A 238 29.79 -3.71 -10.48
C ARG A 238 29.53 -5.08 -11.11
N PHE A 239 29.87 -5.23 -12.39
CA PHE A 239 29.61 -6.45 -13.15
C PHE A 239 30.63 -7.53 -12.80
N GLU A 240 31.88 -7.14 -12.59
CA GLU A 240 32.91 -8.03 -12.05
C GLU A 240 32.63 -8.43 -10.60
N THR A 241 32.16 -7.53 -9.73
CA THR A 241 31.73 -7.88 -8.37
C THR A 241 30.59 -8.90 -8.42
N ASN A 242 29.58 -8.69 -9.26
CA ASN A 242 28.50 -9.65 -9.48
C ASN A 242 29.03 -11.04 -9.86
N LEU A 243 29.89 -11.13 -10.89
CA LEU A 243 30.46 -12.40 -11.35
C LEU A 243 31.47 -13.04 -10.36
N LYS A 244 32.07 -12.27 -9.44
CA LYS A 244 32.86 -12.82 -8.33
C LYS A 244 31.96 -13.42 -7.25
N ILE A 245 30.94 -12.69 -6.79
CA ILE A 245 30.00 -13.15 -5.76
C ILE A 245 29.32 -14.45 -6.20
N LEU A 246 28.85 -14.54 -7.44
CA LEU A 246 28.20 -15.75 -7.96
C LEU A 246 29.12 -16.99 -7.96
N LYS A 247 30.44 -16.81 -8.11
CA LYS A 247 31.43 -17.88 -8.01
C LYS A 247 31.75 -18.25 -6.57
N GLU A 248 31.99 -17.25 -5.72
CA GLU A 248 32.36 -17.43 -4.31
C GLU A 248 31.30 -18.21 -3.51
N PHE A 249 30.02 -17.93 -3.78
CA PHE A 249 28.88 -18.64 -3.20
C PHE A 249 28.40 -19.84 -4.04
N ASN A 250 29.16 -20.25 -5.07
CA ASN A 250 28.91 -21.43 -5.91
C ASN A 250 27.47 -21.50 -6.46
N VAL A 251 26.96 -20.37 -6.97
CA VAL A 251 25.55 -20.17 -7.32
C VAL A 251 25.23 -20.83 -8.65
N LYS A 252 24.54 -21.98 -8.61
CA LYS A 252 24.37 -22.87 -9.76
C LYS A 252 23.31 -22.39 -10.76
N VAL A 253 23.64 -22.52 -12.05
CA VAL A 253 22.72 -22.26 -13.19
C VAL A 253 21.94 -23.54 -13.54
N ASP A 254 21.23 -24.10 -12.57
CA ASP A 254 20.58 -25.41 -12.72
C ASP A 254 19.13 -25.31 -13.19
N THR A 255 18.28 -24.49 -12.53
CA THR A 255 16.83 -24.43 -12.81
C THR A 255 16.37 -23.10 -13.40
N HIS A 256 16.84 -21.97 -12.86
CA HIS A 256 16.47 -20.62 -13.30
C HIS A 256 17.74 -19.76 -13.41
N LEU A 257 17.67 -18.69 -14.19
CA LEU A 257 18.69 -17.66 -14.25
C LEU A 257 18.02 -16.31 -14.53
N TYR A 258 18.40 -15.26 -13.80
CA TYR A 258 17.84 -13.92 -13.94
C TYR A 258 18.89 -12.95 -14.49
N ILE A 259 18.46 -12.05 -15.37
CA ILE A 259 19.32 -11.06 -16.02
C ILE A 259 18.68 -9.69 -15.90
N ALA A 260 19.43 -8.72 -15.41
CA ALA A 260 18.99 -7.34 -15.29
C ALA A 260 20.10 -6.35 -15.64
N ASN A 261 19.74 -5.21 -16.22
CA ASN A 261 20.68 -4.11 -16.43
C ASN A 261 20.92 -3.38 -15.08
N SER A 262 22.16 -2.98 -14.79
CA SER A 262 22.48 -2.19 -13.58
C SER A 262 23.16 -0.83 -13.84
N THR A 263 23.00 -0.31 -15.06
CA THR A 263 23.59 0.95 -15.53
C THR A 263 22.57 2.09 -15.47
N GLY A 264 23.00 3.26 -14.99
CA GLY A 264 22.15 4.45 -14.87
C GLY A 264 20.82 4.16 -14.15
N LYS A 265 19.70 4.28 -14.87
CA LYS A 265 18.33 4.09 -14.35
C LYS A 265 17.85 2.61 -14.36
N GLY A 266 18.66 1.65 -14.81
CA GLY A 266 18.29 0.23 -14.89
C GLY A 266 18.11 -0.49 -13.54
N TYR A 267 18.68 0.06 -12.47
CA TYR A 267 18.73 -0.56 -11.13
C TYR A 267 17.39 -1.09 -10.58
N ALA A 268 16.27 -0.46 -10.96
CA ALA A 268 14.95 -0.83 -10.46
C ALA A 268 14.51 -2.22 -10.98
N ASP A 269 14.87 -2.55 -12.22
CA ASP A 269 14.58 -3.87 -12.80
C ASP A 269 15.47 -4.95 -12.15
N ALA A 270 16.73 -4.62 -11.83
CA ALA A 270 17.64 -5.52 -11.09
C ALA A 270 17.20 -5.78 -9.65
N LEU A 271 16.73 -4.74 -8.94
CA LEU A 271 16.12 -4.88 -7.62
C LEU A 271 14.93 -5.84 -7.66
N VAL A 272 13.99 -5.64 -8.59
CA VAL A 272 12.81 -6.49 -8.74
C VAL A 272 13.19 -7.92 -9.13
N ALA A 273 14.20 -8.09 -10.00
CA ALA A 273 14.73 -9.40 -10.38
C ALA A 273 15.34 -10.17 -9.19
N SER A 274 15.99 -9.46 -8.25
CA SER A 274 16.66 -10.07 -7.09
C SER A 274 15.70 -10.84 -6.18
N VAL A 275 14.40 -10.51 -6.17
CA VAL A 275 13.36 -11.24 -5.43
C VAL A 275 13.16 -12.64 -5.99
N LEU A 276 13.08 -12.78 -7.32
CA LEU A 276 12.92 -14.09 -7.96
C LEU A 276 14.21 -14.90 -7.91
N ALA A 277 15.36 -14.25 -8.13
CA ALA A 277 16.67 -14.85 -7.95
C ALA A 277 16.82 -15.45 -6.54
N GLY A 278 16.55 -14.67 -5.48
CA GLY A 278 16.55 -15.17 -4.11
C GLY A 278 15.51 -16.25 -3.83
N LYS A 279 14.28 -16.11 -4.38
CA LYS A 279 13.18 -17.08 -4.19
C LYS A 279 13.47 -18.45 -4.82
N PHE A 280 14.09 -18.49 -5.99
CA PHE A 280 14.47 -19.73 -6.67
C PHE A 280 15.92 -20.18 -6.37
N SER A 281 16.62 -19.47 -5.47
CA SER A 281 18.06 -19.63 -5.18
C SER A 281 18.92 -19.69 -6.45
N ALA A 282 18.61 -18.78 -7.38
CA ALA A 282 19.13 -18.69 -8.73
C ALA A 282 20.01 -17.44 -8.91
N PRO A 283 20.99 -17.46 -9.82
CA PRO A 283 21.87 -16.31 -10.05
C PRO A 283 21.11 -15.14 -10.70
N LEU A 284 21.30 -13.95 -10.14
CA LEU A 284 21.04 -12.68 -10.82
C LEU A 284 22.34 -12.18 -11.44
N ILE A 285 22.39 -12.16 -12.77
CA ILE A 285 23.52 -11.66 -13.54
C ILE A 285 23.23 -10.23 -13.97
N LEU A 286 24.16 -9.33 -13.67
CA LEU A 286 24.06 -7.92 -14.05
C LEU A 286 24.75 -7.67 -15.39
N THR A 287 24.06 -6.98 -16.29
CA THR A 287 24.61 -6.52 -17.59
C THR A 287 24.69 -5.00 -17.65
N ASP A 288 25.56 -4.52 -18.53
CA ASP A 288 25.69 -3.11 -18.89
C ASP A 288 24.97 -2.85 -20.25
N THR A 289 25.36 -1.80 -20.97
CA THR A 289 25.20 -1.65 -22.41
C THR A 289 25.64 -2.92 -23.18
N LYS A 290 25.04 -3.14 -24.35
CA LYS A 290 25.23 -4.34 -25.18
C LYS A 290 26.69 -4.59 -25.55
N ASP A 291 27.37 -3.55 -26.03
CA ASP A 291 28.69 -3.64 -26.67
C ASP A 291 29.84 -3.38 -25.67
N SER A 292 29.55 -3.55 -24.38
CA SER A 292 30.54 -3.45 -23.30
C SER A 292 31.25 -4.79 -23.04
N LYS A 293 32.52 -4.69 -22.66
CA LYS A 293 33.31 -5.85 -22.19
C LYS A 293 32.71 -6.54 -20.97
N ASP A 294 31.85 -5.86 -20.21
CA ASP A 294 31.19 -6.44 -19.03
C ASP A 294 29.94 -7.22 -19.39
N THR A 295 29.16 -6.78 -20.38
CA THR A 295 28.11 -7.62 -20.99
C THR A 295 28.72 -8.83 -21.71
N GLU A 296 29.88 -8.69 -22.38
CA GLU A 296 30.63 -9.85 -22.93
C GLU A 296 31.04 -10.85 -21.83
N LYS A 297 31.59 -10.38 -20.70
CA LYS A 297 31.90 -11.24 -19.53
C LYS A 297 30.65 -11.94 -18.99
N ALA A 298 29.53 -11.23 -18.89
CA ALA A 298 28.26 -11.79 -18.42
C ALA A 298 27.70 -12.85 -19.39
N LEU A 299 27.70 -12.59 -20.69
CA LEU A 299 27.30 -13.55 -21.74
C LEU A 299 28.20 -14.80 -21.73
N LYS A 300 29.51 -14.62 -21.56
CA LYS A 300 30.44 -15.75 -21.38
C LYS A 300 30.13 -16.54 -20.10
N TYR A 301 29.88 -15.88 -18.97
CA TYR A 301 29.52 -16.58 -17.74
C TYR A 301 28.23 -17.39 -17.88
N ILE A 302 27.20 -16.86 -18.57
CA ILE A 302 25.97 -17.58 -18.90
C ILE A 302 26.30 -18.82 -19.73
N LYS A 303 27.03 -18.65 -20.84
CA LYS A 303 27.45 -19.74 -21.74
C LYS A 303 28.20 -20.85 -21.02
N ASP A 304 29.17 -20.49 -20.19
CA ASP A 304 30.08 -21.44 -19.55
C ASP A 304 29.42 -22.20 -18.37
N ASN A 305 28.30 -21.70 -17.82
CA ASN A 305 27.64 -22.30 -16.65
C ASN A 305 26.25 -22.90 -16.90
N ILE A 306 25.53 -22.51 -17.96
CA ILE A 306 24.14 -22.95 -18.21
C ILE A 306 24.03 -24.47 -18.44
N LYS A 307 23.17 -25.15 -17.66
CA LYS A 307 23.08 -26.62 -17.62
C LYS A 307 21.65 -27.12 -17.73
N GLY A 308 21.49 -28.28 -18.37
CA GLY A 308 20.20 -28.94 -18.48
C GLY A 308 19.16 -28.11 -19.25
N MET A 309 18.07 -27.74 -18.56
CA MET A 309 16.91 -27.04 -19.09
C MET A 309 16.60 -25.81 -18.22
N THR A 310 17.55 -24.87 -18.12
CA THR A 310 17.40 -23.66 -17.30
C THR A 310 16.34 -22.70 -17.88
N GLU A 311 15.43 -22.19 -17.05
CA GLU A 311 14.53 -21.09 -17.43
C GLU A 311 15.26 -19.74 -17.28
N VAL A 312 15.71 -19.17 -18.41
CA VAL A 312 16.38 -17.86 -18.44
C VAL A 312 15.35 -16.74 -18.52
N ASN A 313 15.47 -15.78 -17.60
CA ASN A 313 14.51 -14.70 -17.38
C ASN A 313 15.21 -13.32 -17.45
N ALA A 314 14.95 -12.56 -18.52
CA ALA A 314 15.38 -11.16 -18.63
C ALA A 314 14.34 -10.24 -17.97
N VAL A 315 14.78 -9.39 -17.04
CA VAL A 315 13.92 -8.40 -16.36
C VAL A 315 14.33 -7.01 -16.81
N GLY A 316 13.41 -6.34 -17.51
CA GLY A 316 13.64 -5.02 -18.10
C GLY A 316 13.33 -4.96 -19.60
N GLY A 317 12.95 -3.76 -20.04
CA GLY A 317 12.58 -3.49 -21.43
C GLY A 317 13.73 -3.60 -22.42
N LYS A 318 13.39 -3.73 -23.70
CA LYS A 318 14.35 -3.79 -24.82
C LYS A 318 15.34 -2.61 -24.92
N VAL A 319 15.10 -1.49 -24.23
CA VAL A 319 16.07 -0.38 -24.13
C VAL A 319 17.21 -0.72 -23.17
N VAL A 320 16.93 -1.33 -22.02
CA VAL A 320 17.93 -1.63 -20.97
C VAL A 320 18.56 -3.01 -21.13
N ILE A 321 17.82 -3.98 -21.69
CA ILE A 321 18.38 -5.26 -22.16
C ILE A 321 18.00 -5.40 -23.64
N PRO A 322 18.82 -4.93 -24.58
CA PRO A 322 18.60 -5.10 -26.01
C PRO A 322 18.20 -6.51 -26.42
N GLN A 323 17.31 -6.59 -27.41
CA GLN A 323 16.76 -7.85 -27.94
C GLN A 323 17.88 -8.81 -28.39
N SER A 324 18.96 -8.27 -28.96
CA SER A 324 20.16 -9.00 -29.36
C SER A 324 20.88 -9.68 -28.20
N ILE A 325 20.96 -9.09 -27.00
CA ILE A 325 21.53 -9.77 -25.81
C ILE A 325 20.72 -11.05 -25.53
N THR A 326 19.39 -10.97 -25.56
CA THR A 326 18.53 -12.15 -25.36
C THR A 326 18.62 -13.17 -26.51
N GLU A 327 18.94 -12.74 -27.72
CA GLU A 327 19.20 -13.62 -28.87
C GLU A 327 20.58 -14.28 -28.85
N ASP A 328 21.59 -13.61 -28.29
CA ASP A 328 22.90 -14.21 -28.01
C ASP A 328 22.77 -15.32 -26.96
N ILE A 329 22.01 -15.07 -25.89
CA ILE A 329 21.76 -16.09 -24.85
C ILE A 329 20.93 -17.26 -25.39
N ASN A 330 19.97 -17.02 -26.29
CA ASN A 330 19.21 -18.09 -26.96
C ASN A 330 20.10 -19.11 -27.71
N LYS A 331 21.35 -18.75 -28.06
CA LYS A 331 22.33 -19.67 -28.68
C LYS A 331 22.88 -20.70 -27.69
N TYR A 332 22.70 -20.50 -26.38
CA TYR A 332 23.24 -21.36 -25.32
C TYR A 332 22.16 -22.17 -24.58
N ILE A 333 20.88 -21.81 -24.71
CA ILE A 333 19.76 -22.54 -24.09
C ILE A 333 19.46 -23.82 -24.87
N LYS A 334 19.39 -24.96 -24.18
CA LYS A 334 18.95 -26.22 -24.81
C LYS A 334 17.45 -26.15 -25.13
N LYS A 335 17.10 -26.35 -26.39
CA LYS A 335 15.71 -26.54 -26.83
C LYS A 335 15.23 -27.93 -26.41
N LYS A 336 13.99 -28.05 -25.96
CA LYS A 336 13.36 -29.36 -25.73
C LYS A 336 13.21 -30.11 -27.06
N PRO A 337 13.50 -31.44 -27.12
CA PRO A 337 13.20 -32.24 -28.30
C PRO A 337 11.70 -32.19 -28.64
N GLU A 338 11.38 -32.08 -29.92
CA GLU A 338 10.00 -32.22 -30.40
C GLU A 338 9.51 -33.66 -30.15
N PRO A 339 8.22 -33.86 -29.80
CA PRO A 339 7.63 -35.20 -29.79
C PRO A 339 7.74 -35.82 -31.19
N LYS A 340 8.21 -37.06 -31.29
CA LYS A 340 8.03 -37.83 -32.54
C LYS A 340 6.53 -37.98 -32.80
N PRO A 341 6.07 -37.93 -34.06
CA PRO A 341 4.68 -38.23 -34.38
C PRO A 341 4.43 -39.73 -34.16
N ASP A 342 3.61 -40.06 -33.17
CA ASP A 342 3.12 -41.42 -32.96
C ASP A 342 2.17 -41.84 -34.09
N LYS A 343 2.08 -43.16 -34.32
CA LYS A 343 1.21 -43.72 -35.38
C LYS A 343 -0.28 -43.51 -35.04
N PRO A 344 -1.14 -43.31 -36.05
CA PRO A 344 -2.58 -43.17 -35.83
C PRO A 344 -3.27 -44.53 -35.63
N GLU A 345 -4.01 -44.68 -34.55
CA GLU A 345 -4.96 -45.77 -34.30
C GLU A 345 -6.10 -45.26 -33.37
N PRO A 346 -7.23 -45.99 -33.19
CA PRO A 346 -8.44 -45.70 -33.95
C PRO A 346 -9.47 -44.78 -33.25
N LYS A 347 -10.60 -44.53 -33.93
CA LYS A 347 -11.66 -43.60 -33.50
C LYS A 347 -12.38 -44.05 -32.20
N PRO A 348 -12.83 -43.11 -31.35
CA PRO A 348 -13.62 -43.40 -30.15
C PRO A 348 -15.12 -43.59 -30.47
N ASP A 349 -15.80 -44.34 -29.61
CA ASP A 349 -17.24 -44.58 -29.65
C ASP A 349 -18.01 -43.81 -28.56
N LYS A 350 -19.33 -44.06 -28.42
CA LYS A 350 -20.28 -43.27 -27.60
C LYS A 350 -20.11 -43.36 -26.05
N PRO A 351 -20.69 -42.41 -25.28
CA PRO A 351 -20.38 -42.22 -23.85
C PRO A 351 -21.36 -42.91 -22.86
N GLU A 352 -20.88 -43.09 -21.62
CA GLU A 352 -21.65 -43.51 -20.43
C GLU A 352 -21.63 -42.44 -19.31
N PRO A 353 -22.51 -42.52 -18.27
CA PRO A 353 -22.85 -41.38 -17.41
C PRO A 353 -22.08 -41.26 -16.06
N LYS A 354 -22.49 -40.29 -15.23
CA LYS A 354 -21.84 -39.83 -13.99
C LYS A 354 -22.21 -40.66 -12.73
N PRO A 355 -21.39 -40.63 -11.65
CA PRO A 355 -21.70 -41.22 -10.35
C PRO A 355 -22.44 -40.29 -9.35
N ASP A 356 -23.07 -40.91 -8.34
CA ASP A 356 -23.98 -40.30 -7.36
C ASP A 356 -23.35 -39.89 -5.99
N LYS A 357 -24.20 -39.40 -5.07
CA LYS A 357 -23.93 -39.16 -3.64
C LYS A 357 -25.12 -39.64 -2.75
N PRO A 358 -24.95 -39.78 -1.41
CA PRO A 358 -25.42 -41.00 -0.72
C PRO A 358 -26.71 -40.93 0.13
N GLU A 359 -27.07 -42.14 0.61
CA GLU A 359 -28.14 -42.62 1.51
C GLU A 359 -28.26 -41.94 2.90
N PRO A 360 -29.38 -42.11 3.67
CA PRO A 360 -29.74 -43.39 4.34
C PRO A 360 -31.26 -43.81 4.39
N LYS A 361 -31.50 -45.01 4.96
CA LYS A 361 -32.74 -45.85 5.07
C LYS A 361 -33.68 -45.45 6.27
N PRO A 362 -34.90 -46.01 6.52
CA PRO A 362 -35.54 -47.31 6.13
C PRO A 362 -37.07 -47.20 5.71
N ASP A 363 -38.03 -48.16 5.75
CA ASP A 363 -38.09 -49.57 6.23
C ASP A 363 -38.99 -50.59 5.44
N LYS A 364 -40.27 -50.87 5.83
CA LYS A 364 -40.97 -52.17 5.55
C LYS A 364 -42.50 -52.19 5.25
N ARG A 365 -42.86 -53.07 4.27
CA ARG A 365 -44.02 -54.03 4.15
C ARG A 365 -45.51 -53.60 4.16
N GLU A 366 -46.25 -54.00 3.11
CA GLU A 366 -47.43 -54.94 3.11
C GLU A 366 -47.97 -55.24 1.68
N PRO A 367 -48.67 -56.38 1.42
CA PRO A 367 -50.01 -56.33 0.74
C PRO A 367 -50.98 -57.55 0.86
N LYS A 368 -52.33 -57.36 0.75
CA LYS A 368 -53.33 -58.19 -0.03
C LYS A 368 -54.84 -57.74 0.12
N PRO A 369 -55.82 -58.16 -0.76
CA PRO A 369 -57.20 -57.60 -0.79
C PRO A 369 -58.45 -58.55 -0.90
N ASN A 370 -59.67 -57.98 -0.72
CA ASN A 370 -61.05 -58.34 -1.21
C ASN A 370 -62.05 -59.30 -0.44
N LYS A 371 -63.34 -59.32 -0.88
CA LYS A 371 -64.69 -59.61 -0.20
C LYS A 371 -65.49 -60.79 -0.91
N PRO A 372 -66.79 -61.19 -0.63
CA PRO A 372 -67.74 -61.23 0.56
C PRO A 372 -68.80 -62.42 0.73
N GLU A 373 -69.39 -62.63 1.95
CA GLU A 373 -70.84 -62.98 2.36
C GLU A 373 -71.63 -64.31 1.94
N PRO A 374 -72.87 -64.73 2.45
CA PRO A 374 -73.70 -64.53 3.72
C PRO A 374 -74.67 -65.68 4.33
N LYS A 375 -75.10 -65.62 5.64
CA LYS A 375 -76.43 -65.96 6.38
C LYS A 375 -77.18 -67.37 6.41
N PRO A 376 -78.28 -67.70 7.23
CA PRO A 376 -78.78 -67.39 8.64
C PRO A 376 -79.65 -68.48 9.49
N ASP A 377 -80.13 -68.15 10.73
CA ASP A 377 -81.39 -68.52 11.54
C ASP A 377 -81.63 -69.71 12.57
N LYS A 378 -82.83 -69.79 13.27
CA LYS A 378 -83.06 -70.04 14.76
C LYS A 378 -84.18 -71.05 15.32
N PRO A 379 -84.29 -71.34 16.67
CA PRO A 379 -85.22 -72.31 17.38
C PRO A 379 -86.04 -71.80 18.67
N GLU A 380 -86.62 -72.69 19.56
CA GLU A 380 -86.92 -72.57 21.06
C GLU A 380 -88.01 -73.49 21.82
N PRO A 381 -88.98 -73.09 22.73
CA PRO A 381 -89.15 -73.70 24.12
C PRO A 381 -90.58 -74.00 24.74
N LYS A 382 -90.73 -74.57 26.00
CA LYS A 382 -91.81 -74.28 27.07
C LYS A 382 -91.77 -74.84 28.58
N PRO A 383 -92.73 -75.60 29.22
CA PRO A 383 -93.42 -75.16 30.50
C PRO A 383 -93.72 -76.14 31.73
N GLU A 384 -94.30 -75.59 32.85
CA GLU A 384 -95.18 -76.16 33.96
C GLU A 384 -94.62 -77.10 35.10
N ASN A 385 -95.18 -77.34 36.33
CA ASN A 385 -96.20 -76.81 37.33
C ASN A 385 -95.96 -77.51 38.75
N LYS A 386 -96.65 -77.50 39.94
CA LYS A 386 -97.88 -76.95 40.65
C LYS A 386 -97.84 -77.25 42.20
N ALA A 387 -98.42 -76.47 43.16
CA ALA A 387 -98.48 -76.81 44.65
C ALA A 387 -99.49 -76.01 45.59
N PRO A 388 -99.89 -76.52 46.81
CA PRO A 388 -100.72 -75.82 47.86
C PRO A 388 -100.25 -75.90 49.38
N ILE A 389 -100.63 -74.95 50.29
CA ILE A 389 -99.97 -74.63 51.61
C ILE A 389 -100.93 -73.98 52.71
N ALA A 390 -100.42 -73.60 53.91
CA ALA A 390 -101.06 -72.71 54.91
C ALA A 390 -101.29 -71.25 54.39
N THR A 391 -101.98 -70.38 55.14
CA THR A 391 -102.65 -69.20 54.54
C THR A 391 -102.33 -67.83 55.16
N GLY A 392 -102.01 -66.87 54.29
CA GLY A 392 -101.84 -65.44 54.55
C GLY A 392 -101.29 -64.74 53.29
N THR A 393 -101.49 -63.42 53.15
CA THR A 393 -101.07 -62.65 51.97
C THR A 393 -100.62 -61.25 52.39
N LEU A 394 -99.53 -60.75 51.80
CA LEU A 394 -98.97 -59.44 52.08
C LEU A 394 -99.58 -58.37 51.16
N ASN A 395 -100.67 -57.75 51.63
CA ASN A 395 -101.46 -56.79 50.84
C ASN A 395 -100.67 -55.52 50.40
N LYS A 396 -99.54 -55.19 51.04
CA LYS A 396 -98.69 -54.04 50.70
C LYS A 396 -97.39 -54.46 50.00
N SER A 397 -97.42 -54.45 48.67
CA SER A 397 -96.44 -55.16 47.83
C SER A 397 -95.09 -54.46 47.58
N THR A 398 -94.92 -53.16 47.85
CA THR A 398 -93.70 -52.41 47.45
C THR A 398 -93.26 -51.31 48.43
N TYR A 399 -91.94 -51.23 48.68
CA TYR A 399 -91.25 -50.15 49.40
C TYR A 399 -90.13 -49.54 48.54
N ASN A 400 -89.58 -48.38 48.95
CA ASN A 400 -88.53 -47.66 48.21
C ASN A 400 -87.36 -47.26 49.13
N ILE A 401 -86.13 -47.44 48.66
CA ILE A 401 -84.86 -46.95 49.20
C ILE A 401 -84.28 -45.94 48.19
N THR A 402 -83.87 -44.77 48.66
CA THR A 402 -83.37 -43.66 47.83
C THR A 402 -82.02 -43.19 48.34
N LYS A 403 -81.28 -42.40 47.54
CA LYS A 403 -79.94 -41.86 47.89
C LYS A 403 -79.76 -41.26 49.30
N SER A 404 -80.81 -40.80 49.96
CA SER A 404 -80.76 -40.27 51.34
C SER A 404 -80.97 -41.33 52.45
N LYS A 405 -81.17 -42.61 52.11
CA LYS A 405 -81.33 -43.73 53.04
C LYS A 405 -80.64 -44.99 52.51
N SER A 406 -79.77 -45.61 53.30
CA SER A 406 -79.13 -46.92 52.98
C SER A 406 -79.85 -48.13 53.58
N GLU A 407 -80.94 -47.90 54.33
CA GLU A 407 -81.60 -48.90 55.17
C GLU A 407 -83.08 -48.53 55.38
N ILE A 408 -83.93 -49.54 55.51
CA ILE A 408 -85.35 -49.39 55.85
C ILE A 408 -85.81 -50.53 56.75
N THR A 409 -86.52 -50.20 57.84
CA THR A 409 -87.22 -51.17 58.69
C THR A 409 -88.72 -51.08 58.41
N VAL A 410 -89.37 -52.24 58.38
CA VAL A 410 -90.80 -52.43 58.10
C VAL A 410 -91.37 -53.39 59.15
N ASN A 411 -92.48 -53.05 59.81
CA ASN A 411 -93.13 -53.99 60.71
C ASN A 411 -94.01 -54.98 59.92
N LEU A 412 -94.15 -56.22 60.41
CA LEU A 412 -95.03 -57.22 59.83
C LEU A 412 -96.51 -56.80 59.85
N LYS A 413 -96.92 -55.97 60.82
CA LYS A 413 -98.26 -55.35 60.86
C LYS A 413 -98.44 -54.36 59.70
N ASP A 414 -97.41 -53.58 59.35
CA ASP A 414 -97.44 -52.59 58.28
C ASP A 414 -97.54 -53.20 56.87
N LEU A 415 -97.46 -54.54 56.74
CA LEU A 415 -97.62 -55.29 55.49
C LEU A 415 -99.08 -55.71 55.24
N ASN A 416 -99.92 -55.79 56.28
CA ASN A 416 -101.37 -55.87 56.12
C ASN A 416 -101.93 -54.45 56.04
N ASN A 417 -102.98 -54.22 55.25
CA ASN A 417 -103.38 -52.85 54.89
C ASN A 417 -104.91 -52.66 54.90
N ASP A 418 -105.55 -53.37 55.82
CA ASP A 418 -106.98 -53.70 55.80
C ASP A 418 -107.81 -52.77 56.72
N GLY A 419 -107.15 -51.80 57.37
CA GLY A 419 -107.77 -50.75 58.18
C GLY A 419 -107.74 -50.98 59.70
N ASP A 420 -107.60 -52.23 60.16
CA ASP A 420 -107.48 -52.57 61.59
C ASP A 420 -106.02 -52.95 61.93
N GLN A 421 -105.40 -52.22 62.87
CA GLN A 421 -103.97 -52.36 63.23
C GLN A 421 -103.68 -53.46 64.27
N SER A 422 -104.70 -54.21 64.68
CA SER A 422 -104.57 -55.31 65.65
C SER A 422 -103.89 -56.56 65.06
N ASP A 423 -104.20 -56.92 63.81
CA ASP A 423 -103.87 -58.23 63.23
C ASP A 423 -102.54 -58.31 62.45
N ILE A 424 -101.98 -59.53 62.40
CA ILE A 424 -100.77 -59.91 61.65
C ILE A 424 -101.14 -60.58 60.32
N ALA A 425 -100.35 -60.31 59.26
CA ALA A 425 -100.64 -60.72 57.87
C ALA A 425 -100.59 -62.25 57.60
N PHE A 426 -100.02 -63.02 58.53
CA PHE A 426 -100.07 -64.48 58.53
C PHE A 426 -100.79 -64.93 59.80
N LYS A 427 -101.80 -65.80 59.65
CA LYS A 427 -102.59 -66.35 60.76
C LYS A 427 -102.51 -67.87 60.74
N ASP A 428 -102.29 -68.46 61.91
CA ASP A 428 -102.40 -69.90 62.07
C ASP A 428 -103.87 -70.27 62.40
N PRO A 429 -104.51 -71.21 61.67
CA PRO A 429 -105.90 -71.60 61.92
C PRO A 429 -106.14 -72.25 63.28
N ASP A 430 -105.14 -72.95 63.82
CA ASP A 430 -105.21 -73.67 65.10
C ASP A 430 -104.72 -72.81 66.28
N GLY A 431 -104.14 -71.64 66.00
CA GLY A 431 -103.74 -70.63 66.98
C GLY A 431 -102.31 -70.75 67.51
N ASP A 432 -101.49 -71.62 66.92
CA ASP A 432 -100.09 -71.82 67.32
C ASP A 432 -99.24 -70.55 67.09
N LYS A 433 -98.22 -70.33 67.95
CA LYS A 433 -97.39 -69.12 67.90
C LYS A 433 -96.40 -69.15 66.73
N LEU A 434 -96.75 -68.48 65.65
CA LEU A 434 -95.90 -68.33 64.46
C LEU A 434 -94.53 -67.71 64.77
N THR A 435 -93.51 -68.27 64.11
CA THR A 435 -92.16 -67.72 63.99
C THR A 435 -91.94 -67.16 62.58
N TYR A 436 -91.13 -66.11 62.45
CA TYR A 436 -90.90 -65.41 61.18
C TYR A 436 -89.44 -65.41 60.77
N THR A 437 -89.20 -65.70 59.49
CA THR A 437 -87.91 -65.50 58.82
C THR A 437 -88.13 -64.76 57.50
N ALA A 438 -87.07 -64.22 56.91
CA ALA A 438 -87.14 -63.60 55.59
C ALA A 438 -85.89 -63.89 54.78
N THR A 439 -86.05 -64.09 53.47
CA THR A 439 -84.98 -64.26 52.50
C THR A 439 -84.99 -63.14 51.47
N ILE A 440 -83.84 -62.90 50.83
CA ILE A 440 -83.77 -62.09 49.62
C ILE A 440 -83.65 -63.00 48.41
N ASP A 441 -84.57 -62.84 47.47
CA ASP A 441 -84.66 -63.66 46.28
C ASP A 441 -84.25 -62.87 45.01
N GLY A 442 -83.74 -63.59 44.01
CA GLY A 442 -83.45 -63.05 42.67
C GLY A 442 -82.05 -62.41 42.53
N GLU A 443 -81.83 -61.77 41.38
CA GLU A 443 -80.52 -61.32 40.89
C GLU A 443 -79.82 -60.27 41.77
N ASN A 444 -80.57 -59.57 42.63
CA ASN A 444 -80.04 -58.53 43.52
C ASN A 444 -79.80 -59.02 44.96
N LYS A 445 -79.94 -60.33 45.25
CA LYS A 445 -79.80 -60.89 46.60
C LYS A 445 -78.48 -60.52 47.29
N ASP A 446 -77.38 -60.49 46.55
CA ASP A 446 -76.03 -60.25 47.08
C ASP A 446 -75.75 -58.75 47.31
N LYS A 447 -76.61 -57.86 46.77
CA LYS A 447 -76.49 -56.40 46.88
C LYS A 447 -77.17 -55.82 48.12
N ALA A 448 -77.87 -56.65 48.89
CA ALA A 448 -78.60 -56.27 50.09
C ALA A 448 -78.46 -57.33 51.19
N GLU A 449 -79.02 -57.04 52.35
CA GLU A 449 -79.26 -57.99 53.43
C GLU A 449 -80.61 -57.73 54.09
N VAL A 450 -81.21 -58.79 54.60
CA VAL A 450 -82.46 -58.75 55.36
C VAL A 450 -82.22 -59.37 56.72
N THR A 451 -82.74 -58.73 57.76
CA THR A 451 -82.76 -59.25 59.13
C THR A 451 -84.18 -59.19 59.67
N VAL A 452 -84.57 -60.20 60.43
CA VAL A 452 -85.87 -60.24 61.11
C VAL A 452 -85.63 -60.27 62.60
N LYS A 453 -86.29 -59.38 63.34
CA LYS A 453 -86.28 -59.38 64.80
C LYS A 453 -87.68 -59.09 65.33
N ASP A 454 -88.19 -59.99 66.16
CA ASP A 454 -89.54 -59.98 66.73
C ASP A 454 -90.63 -59.89 65.65
N SER A 455 -91.10 -58.68 65.31
CA SER A 455 -92.04 -58.44 64.22
C SER A 455 -91.57 -57.36 63.24
N ASN A 456 -90.27 -57.05 63.21
CA ASN A 456 -89.66 -56.08 62.30
C ASN A 456 -88.73 -56.77 61.30
N ILE A 457 -88.85 -56.40 60.03
CA ILE A 457 -87.94 -56.76 58.94
C ILE A 457 -87.12 -55.52 58.57
N THR A 458 -85.79 -55.60 58.65
CA THR A 458 -84.89 -54.53 58.20
C THR A 458 -84.16 -54.95 56.93
N ILE A 459 -84.21 -54.12 55.90
CA ILE A 459 -83.51 -54.30 54.62
C ILE A 459 -82.44 -53.21 54.49
N LYS A 460 -81.19 -53.62 54.25
CA LYS A 460 -80.03 -52.74 54.12
C LYS A 460 -79.33 -52.95 52.79
N THR A 461 -78.92 -51.88 52.11
CA THR A 461 -78.15 -51.97 50.85
C THR A 461 -76.65 -52.07 51.13
N LYS A 462 -75.96 -53.03 50.51
CA LYS A 462 -74.51 -53.27 50.70
C LYS A 462 -73.63 -52.40 49.79
N GLN A 463 -74.17 -51.89 48.70
CA GLN A 463 -73.48 -51.05 47.71
C GLN A 463 -74.50 -50.18 46.97
N GLU A 464 -74.02 -49.18 46.23
CA GLU A 464 -74.85 -48.35 45.34
C GLU A 464 -75.33 -49.16 44.12
N PHE A 465 -76.63 -49.13 43.86
CA PHE A 465 -77.24 -49.66 42.64
C PHE A 465 -78.61 -49.04 42.37
N LYS A 466 -79.12 -49.27 41.15
CA LYS A 466 -80.50 -49.01 40.75
C LYS A 466 -81.16 -50.35 40.39
N GLY A 467 -82.29 -50.69 41.00
CA GLY A 467 -82.95 -51.98 40.75
C GLY A 467 -83.99 -52.36 41.80
N GLN A 468 -84.52 -53.58 41.70
CA GLN A 468 -85.54 -54.10 42.61
C GLN A 468 -85.04 -55.36 43.34
N VAL A 469 -85.37 -55.44 44.63
CA VAL A 469 -85.06 -56.54 45.54
C VAL A 469 -86.37 -57.23 45.93
N LYS A 470 -86.45 -58.56 45.90
CA LYS A 470 -87.62 -59.33 46.36
C LYS A 470 -87.34 -59.86 47.76
N ILE A 471 -88.19 -59.52 48.73
CA ILE A 471 -88.13 -60.00 50.11
C ILE A 471 -89.26 -61.01 50.31
N THR A 472 -88.91 -62.28 50.49
CA THR A 472 -89.89 -63.33 50.81
C THR A 472 -89.89 -63.54 52.31
N VAL A 473 -91.07 -63.42 52.92
CA VAL A 473 -91.30 -63.63 54.35
C VAL A 473 -91.89 -65.03 54.52
N ILE A 474 -91.37 -65.80 55.47
CA ILE A 474 -91.82 -67.16 55.78
C ILE A 474 -92.32 -67.18 57.22
N ALA A 475 -93.56 -67.62 57.42
CA ALA A 475 -94.19 -67.82 58.73
C ALA A 475 -94.35 -69.33 59.00
N SER A 476 -94.03 -69.80 60.20
CA SER A 476 -94.08 -71.22 60.56
C SER A 476 -94.45 -71.48 62.03
N ASP A 477 -95.29 -72.50 62.25
CA ASP A 477 -95.63 -73.10 63.56
C ASP A 477 -94.58 -74.12 64.04
N GLY A 478 -93.59 -74.46 63.21
CA GLY A 478 -92.62 -75.53 63.43
C GLY A 478 -92.98 -76.89 62.81
N LYS A 479 -94.14 -77.03 62.15
CA LYS A 479 -94.57 -78.25 61.43
C LYS A 479 -94.82 -77.99 59.95
N LYS A 480 -95.30 -76.79 59.60
CA LYS A 480 -95.59 -76.29 58.24
C LYS A 480 -95.11 -74.85 58.12
N SER A 481 -95.09 -74.32 56.90
CA SER A 481 -94.81 -72.91 56.66
C SER A 481 -95.58 -72.37 55.47
N VAL A 482 -95.99 -71.11 55.58
CA VAL A 482 -96.47 -70.29 54.44
C VAL A 482 -95.42 -69.23 54.14
N SER A 483 -95.28 -68.88 52.86
CA SER A 483 -94.46 -67.77 52.44
C SER A 483 -95.17 -66.89 51.42
N ASP A 484 -94.94 -65.59 51.54
CA ASP A 484 -95.35 -64.57 50.56
C ASP A 484 -94.33 -63.43 50.57
N PHE A 485 -94.39 -62.52 49.59
CA PHE A 485 -93.31 -61.58 49.32
C PHE A 485 -93.75 -60.15 49.06
N PHE A 486 -92.85 -59.23 49.35
CA PHE A 486 -92.92 -57.84 48.89
C PHE A 486 -91.64 -57.45 48.16
N LYS A 487 -91.66 -56.27 47.53
CA LYS A 487 -90.57 -55.73 46.72
C LYS A 487 -90.01 -54.47 47.35
N VAL A 488 -88.72 -54.24 47.16
CA VAL A 488 -88.03 -53.00 47.55
C VAL A 488 -87.32 -52.45 46.33
N ASN A 489 -87.71 -51.28 45.84
CA ASN A 489 -86.97 -50.56 44.82
C ASN A 489 -85.80 -49.82 45.47
N VAL A 490 -84.65 -49.78 44.81
CA VAL A 490 -83.44 -49.08 45.25
C VAL A 490 -83.00 -48.14 44.13
N ASP A 491 -82.76 -46.88 44.47
CA ASP A 491 -82.24 -45.87 43.54
C ASP A 491 -81.24 -44.93 44.25
N ASN A 492 -79.95 -45.29 44.18
CA ASN A 492 -78.85 -44.60 44.87
C ASN A 492 -77.56 -44.65 44.02
N ILE A 493 -77.33 -43.61 43.19
CA ILE A 493 -76.17 -43.43 42.28
C ILE A 493 -75.83 -41.92 42.19
N ASP A 494 -74.62 -41.52 41.77
CA ASP A 494 -74.19 -40.12 41.50
C ASP A 494 -73.85 -39.84 40.03
N ASN A 495 -74.38 -38.75 39.44
CA ASN A 495 -74.34 -38.47 37.99
C ASN A 495 -73.31 -37.40 37.54
N LYS A 496 -72.29 -37.07 38.34
CA LYS A 496 -71.42 -35.90 38.07
C LYS A 496 -70.68 -35.94 36.72
N GLU A 497 -70.16 -37.09 36.31
CA GLU A 497 -69.37 -37.20 35.05
C GLU A 497 -70.23 -37.05 33.78
N GLU A 498 -71.54 -37.27 33.87
CA GLU A 498 -72.49 -37.05 32.77
C GLU A 498 -72.58 -35.55 32.42
N ILE A 499 -72.69 -34.69 33.44
CA ILE A 499 -72.72 -33.23 33.30
C ILE A 499 -71.38 -32.70 32.75
N ARG A 500 -70.26 -33.26 33.22
CA ARG A 500 -68.92 -32.90 32.75
C ARG A 500 -68.75 -33.19 31.25
N THR A 501 -69.21 -34.37 30.83
CA THR A 501 -69.19 -34.81 29.42
C THR A 501 -70.06 -33.92 28.53
N ILE A 502 -71.25 -33.51 29.00
CA ILE A 502 -72.14 -32.59 28.27
C ILE A 502 -71.46 -31.22 28.06
N ASN A 503 -70.86 -30.63 29.10
CA ASN A 503 -70.18 -29.34 28.98
C ASN A 503 -68.98 -29.39 28.03
N ALA A 504 -68.18 -30.46 28.07
CA ALA A 504 -67.07 -30.66 27.13
C ALA A 504 -67.55 -30.74 25.67
N ASN A 505 -68.63 -31.48 25.41
CA ASN A 505 -69.22 -31.59 24.07
C ASN A 505 -69.77 -30.25 23.54
N LEU A 506 -70.33 -29.40 24.41
CA LEU A 506 -70.77 -28.05 24.03
C LEU A 506 -69.57 -27.15 23.64
N VAL A 507 -68.49 -27.17 24.41
CA VAL A 507 -67.27 -26.41 24.10
C VAL A 507 -66.64 -26.88 22.77
N GLN A 508 -66.57 -28.19 22.51
CA GLN A 508 -66.08 -28.72 21.23
C GLN A 508 -66.96 -28.28 20.04
N LYS A 509 -68.28 -28.34 20.19
CA LYS A 509 -69.23 -27.93 19.15
C LYS A 509 -69.09 -26.44 18.79
N GLU A 510 -68.83 -25.59 19.78
CA GLU A 510 -68.63 -24.16 19.56
C GLU A 510 -67.24 -23.84 18.99
N LYS A 511 -66.19 -24.54 19.45
CA LYS A 511 -64.83 -24.47 18.87
C LYS A 511 -64.82 -24.85 17.38
N ALA A 512 -65.65 -25.81 16.97
CA ALA A 512 -65.83 -26.17 15.55
C ALA A 512 -66.47 -25.02 14.74
N LYS A 513 -67.46 -24.31 15.31
CA LYS A 513 -68.15 -23.18 14.67
C LYS A 513 -67.30 -21.91 14.56
N LEU A 514 -66.48 -21.62 15.57
CA LEU A 514 -65.79 -20.34 15.69
C LEU A 514 -64.86 -20.07 14.50
N ASN A 515 -65.15 -19.01 13.74
CA ASN A 515 -64.44 -18.63 12.52
C ASN A 515 -64.42 -17.10 12.39
N LEU A 516 -63.27 -16.53 11.99
CA LEU A 516 -63.09 -15.08 11.82
C LEU A 516 -63.00 -14.62 10.35
N GLY A 517 -63.04 -15.54 9.36
CA GLY A 517 -62.96 -15.20 7.93
C GLY A 517 -61.52 -15.24 7.37
N ASP A 518 -61.24 -14.43 6.33
CA ASP A 518 -59.87 -14.26 5.82
C ASP A 518 -59.07 -13.34 6.74
N LEU A 519 -57.95 -13.86 7.25
CA LEU A 519 -57.06 -13.17 8.18
C LEU A 519 -55.71 -12.78 7.54
N ASN A 520 -55.52 -12.99 6.23
CA ASN A 520 -54.24 -12.81 5.55
C ASN A 520 -53.95 -11.36 5.11
N ASN A 521 -54.94 -10.46 5.17
CA ASN A 521 -54.90 -9.13 4.55
C ASN A 521 -55.50 -8.02 5.43
N ILE A 522 -55.31 -8.09 6.75
CA ILE A 522 -56.00 -7.20 7.69
C ILE A 522 -55.43 -5.77 7.65
N ILE A 523 -56.31 -4.78 7.42
CA ILE A 523 -55.99 -3.34 7.35
C ILE A 523 -56.80 -2.48 8.32
N GLY A 524 -57.66 -3.08 9.14
CA GLY A 524 -58.53 -2.44 10.12
C GLY A 524 -59.09 -3.47 11.11
N ASP A 525 -59.83 -2.99 12.11
CA ASP A 525 -60.21 -3.76 13.30
C ASP A 525 -60.97 -5.07 13.04
N LEU A 526 -60.70 -6.07 13.88
CA LEU A 526 -61.36 -7.38 13.88
C LEU A 526 -62.51 -7.40 14.90
N ASN A 527 -63.64 -8.02 14.53
CA ASN A 527 -64.75 -8.27 15.45
C ASN A 527 -64.56 -9.63 16.16
N LEU A 528 -64.18 -9.60 17.44
CA LEU A 528 -63.91 -10.81 18.24
C LEU A 528 -65.13 -11.19 19.10
N PRO A 529 -65.80 -12.33 18.85
CA PRO A 529 -66.98 -12.73 19.60
C PRO A 529 -66.62 -13.18 21.02
N ILE A 530 -67.30 -12.61 22.03
CA ILE A 530 -67.06 -12.89 23.46
C ILE A 530 -67.99 -13.95 24.07
N LYS A 531 -69.03 -14.39 23.32
CA LYS A 531 -69.99 -15.42 23.72
C LYS A 531 -70.37 -16.27 22.52
N GLY A 532 -70.46 -17.58 22.73
CA GLY A 532 -71.01 -18.55 21.79
C GLY A 532 -72.41 -19.01 22.18
N GLU A 533 -72.96 -19.93 21.39
CA GLU A 533 -74.24 -20.57 21.67
C GLU A 533 -74.25 -21.33 23.00
N ASN A 534 -75.46 -21.60 23.53
CA ASN A 534 -75.68 -22.38 24.76
C ASN A 534 -74.97 -21.80 26.00
N GLY A 535 -74.53 -20.53 25.93
CA GLY A 535 -73.79 -19.84 26.99
C GLY A 535 -72.39 -20.40 27.22
N VAL A 536 -71.68 -20.77 26.16
CA VAL A 536 -70.22 -20.91 26.17
C VAL A 536 -69.61 -19.50 26.14
N GLU A 537 -68.68 -19.20 27.03
CA GLU A 537 -67.98 -17.90 27.07
C GLU A 537 -66.66 -17.97 26.31
N ILE A 538 -66.28 -16.88 25.63
CA ILE A 538 -65.07 -16.81 24.79
C ILE A 538 -64.21 -15.63 25.24
N ALA A 539 -62.99 -15.91 25.68
CA ALA A 539 -61.96 -14.91 25.97
C ALA A 539 -60.88 -14.92 24.90
N TRP A 540 -60.27 -13.77 24.61
CA TRP A 540 -59.26 -13.60 23.57
C TRP A 540 -57.94 -13.09 24.12
N GLU A 541 -56.84 -13.65 23.62
CA GLU A 541 -55.47 -13.23 23.92
C GLU A 541 -54.67 -13.07 22.63
N SER A 542 -53.82 -12.04 22.56
CA SER A 542 -52.99 -11.71 21.39
C SER A 542 -51.51 -11.85 21.70
N THR A 543 -50.76 -12.53 20.83
CA THR A 543 -49.28 -12.59 20.95
C THR A 543 -48.58 -11.24 20.71
N ASN A 544 -49.29 -10.21 20.24
CA ASN A 544 -48.76 -8.85 20.16
C ASN A 544 -49.87 -7.78 20.29
N VAL A 545 -50.16 -7.40 21.54
CA VAL A 545 -51.17 -6.40 21.90
C VAL A 545 -50.95 -5.00 21.29
N ASN A 546 -49.74 -4.70 20.80
CA ASN A 546 -49.42 -3.42 20.14
C ASN A 546 -49.80 -3.40 18.65
N ILE A 547 -50.12 -4.56 18.05
CA ILE A 547 -50.54 -4.70 16.65
C ILE A 547 -52.00 -5.15 16.56
N ILE A 548 -52.43 -6.11 17.38
CA ILE A 548 -53.85 -6.42 17.61
C ILE A 548 -54.06 -6.58 19.11
N ASN A 549 -54.94 -5.78 19.73
CA ASN A 549 -55.25 -5.93 21.16
C ASN A 549 -56.30 -7.04 21.42
N ASN A 550 -56.52 -7.40 22.68
CA ASN A 550 -57.42 -8.49 23.08
C ASN A 550 -58.93 -8.22 22.82
N VAL A 551 -59.30 -7.05 22.27
CA VAL A 551 -60.66 -6.74 21.80
C VAL A 551 -60.76 -6.55 20.29
N GLY A 552 -59.64 -6.71 19.56
CA GLY A 552 -59.59 -6.73 18.09
C GLY A 552 -59.17 -5.43 17.40
N ASN A 553 -58.80 -4.36 18.12
CA ASN A 553 -58.33 -3.13 17.46
C ASN A 553 -56.96 -3.34 16.80
N VAL A 554 -56.78 -2.87 15.56
CA VAL A 554 -55.61 -3.14 14.72
C VAL A 554 -54.75 -1.90 14.49
N THR A 555 -53.47 -1.98 14.87
CA THR A 555 -52.46 -0.95 14.56
C THR A 555 -51.53 -1.44 13.45
N ARG A 556 -51.65 -0.85 12.25
CA ARG A 556 -50.79 -1.21 11.08
C ARG A 556 -49.33 -0.76 11.29
N PRO A 557 -48.34 -1.65 11.06
CA PRO A 557 -46.90 -1.31 11.05
C PRO A 557 -46.54 -0.20 10.05
N LYS A 558 -45.36 0.41 10.19
CA LYS A 558 -44.81 1.32 9.16
C LYS A 558 -44.41 0.55 7.91
N ALA A 559 -44.37 1.24 6.77
CA ALA A 559 -43.96 0.66 5.48
C ALA A 559 -42.57 0.00 5.51
N THR A 560 -41.66 0.52 6.34
CA THR A 560 -40.31 -0.01 6.58
C THR A 560 -40.24 -1.23 7.50
N GLU A 561 -41.30 -1.52 8.25
CA GLU A 561 -41.33 -2.59 9.26
C GLU A 561 -41.88 -3.91 8.70
N GLY A 562 -42.64 -3.85 7.60
CA GLY A 562 -43.22 -5.01 6.92
C GLY A 562 -44.54 -5.50 7.53
N ASP A 563 -45.15 -6.48 6.87
CA ASP A 563 -46.39 -7.11 7.35
C ASP A 563 -46.14 -7.85 8.68
N ALA A 564 -47.02 -7.62 9.66
CA ALA A 564 -46.93 -8.26 10.96
C ALA A 564 -47.81 -9.52 11.01
N VAL A 565 -47.24 -10.63 11.48
CA VAL A 565 -47.97 -11.88 11.73
C VAL A 565 -48.16 -12.06 13.24
N ILE A 566 -49.40 -12.29 13.66
CA ILE A 566 -49.83 -12.34 15.07
C ILE A 566 -50.75 -13.55 15.25
N THR A 567 -50.67 -14.24 16.38
CA THR A 567 -51.65 -15.27 16.74
C THR A 567 -52.65 -14.68 17.74
N LEU A 568 -53.94 -14.89 17.47
CA LEU A 568 -55.03 -14.67 18.42
C LEU A 568 -55.51 -16.02 18.94
N THR A 569 -55.47 -16.22 20.25
CA THR A 569 -55.97 -17.44 20.91
C THR A 569 -57.34 -17.17 21.51
N ALA A 570 -58.36 -17.88 21.02
CA ALA A 570 -59.68 -17.93 21.63
C ALA A 570 -59.71 -19.03 22.71
N THR A 571 -60.04 -18.69 23.95
CA THR A 571 -60.33 -19.65 25.03
C THR A 571 -61.85 -19.75 25.20
N LEU A 572 -62.41 -20.92 24.87
CA LEU A 572 -63.83 -21.23 25.03
C LEU A 572 -64.06 -21.97 26.36
N SER A 573 -65.12 -21.64 27.10
CA SER A 573 -65.38 -22.25 28.41
C SER A 573 -66.85 -22.43 28.77
N LYS A 574 -67.14 -23.50 29.52
CA LYS A 574 -68.46 -23.85 30.06
C LYS A 574 -68.32 -24.61 31.39
N GLY A 575 -68.49 -23.91 32.52
CA GLY A 575 -68.21 -24.49 33.83
C GLY A 575 -66.74 -24.89 33.95
N GLU A 576 -66.46 -26.13 34.31
CA GLU A 576 -65.09 -26.67 34.35
C GLU A 576 -64.50 -27.00 32.96
N ALA A 577 -65.34 -27.15 31.93
CA ALA A 577 -64.86 -27.48 30.59
C ALA A 577 -64.24 -26.25 29.91
N LYS A 578 -63.02 -26.41 29.37
CA LYS A 578 -62.30 -25.39 28.61
C LYS A 578 -61.57 -26.00 27.41
N ASP A 579 -61.45 -25.25 26.33
CA ASP A 579 -60.59 -25.58 25.19
C ASP A 579 -60.18 -24.28 24.45
N THR A 580 -59.09 -24.31 23.69
CA THR A 580 -58.56 -23.16 22.94
C THR A 580 -58.59 -23.36 21.44
N LYS A 581 -58.56 -22.25 20.67
CA LYS A 581 -58.42 -22.25 19.21
C LYS A 581 -57.60 -21.05 18.76
N ASP A 582 -56.53 -21.32 18.03
CA ASP A 582 -55.62 -20.29 17.53
C ASP A 582 -56.01 -19.82 16.12
N PHE A 583 -55.83 -18.53 15.88
CA PHE A 583 -56.07 -17.85 14.61
C PHE A 583 -54.83 -17.03 14.24
N VAL A 584 -54.17 -17.40 13.14
CA VAL A 584 -53.01 -16.64 12.62
C VAL A 584 -53.54 -15.49 11.76
N VAL A 585 -53.13 -14.28 12.11
CA VAL A 585 -53.52 -13.03 11.45
C VAL A 585 -52.30 -12.36 10.83
N THR A 586 -52.44 -11.86 9.60
CA THR A 586 -51.44 -11.01 8.93
C THR A 586 -52.01 -9.59 8.77
N VAL A 587 -51.45 -8.65 9.52
CA VAL A 587 -51.77 -7.22 9.45
C VAL A 587 -50.83 -6.54 8.46
N LYS A 588 -51.40 -5.86 7.46
CA LYS A 588 -50.63 -5.23 6.39
C LYS A 588 -49.97 -3.93 6.83
N ALA A 589 -48.69 -3.78 6.52
CA ALA A 589 -47.96 -2.54 6.72
C ALA A 589 -48.66 -1.36 6.03
N LYS A 590 -48.40 -0.13 6.48
CA LYS A 590 -48.75 1.09 5.75
C LYS A 590 -47.99 1.13 4.42
N GLU A 591 -48.56 1.81 3.43
CA GLU A 591 -47.87 2.05 2.16
C GLU A 591 -46.80 3.15 2.34
N PHE A 592 -45.72 3.08 1.55
CA PHE A 592 -44.72 4.15 1.51
C PHE A 592 -45.29 5.41 0.87
N THR A 593 -44.98 6.57 1.45
CA THR A 593 -45.28 7.86 0.84
C THR A 593 -44.42 8.13 -0.39
N ASP A 594 -44.89 9.05 -1.26
CA ASP A 594 -44.11 9.50 -2.41
C ASP A 594 -42.76 10.15 -2.01
N GLU A 595 -42.69 10.76 -0.82
CA GLU A 595 -41.44 11.34 -0.31
C GLU A 595 -40.43 10.27 0.13
N GLU A 596 -40.86 9.28 0.94
CA GLU A 596 -40.00 8.16 1.33
C GLU A 596 -39.46 7.40 0.11
N LEU A 597 -40.28 7.21 -0.91
CA LEU A 597 -39.86 6.55 -2.16
C LEU A 597 -38.88 7.41 -2.97
N VAL A 598 -39.07 8.73 -3.04
CA VAL A 598 -38.10 9.64 -3.66
C VAL A 598 -36.77 9.64 -2.88
N ASP A 599 -36.78 9.59 -1.54
CA ASP A 599 -35.55 9.53 -0.73
C ASP A 599 -34.82 8.19 -0.86
N ILE A 600 -35.55 7.06 -0.95
CA ILE A 600 -34.96 5.74 -1.25
C ILE A 600 -34.31 5.78 -2.64
N SER A 601 -35.01 6.22 -3.68
CA SER A 601 -34.43 6.36 -5.03
C SER A 601 -33.25 7.34 -5.07
N LEU A 602 -33.29 8.44 -4.33
CA LEU A 602 -32.22 9.43 -4.26
C LEU A 602 -30.98 8.86 -3.57
N LYS A 603 -31.16 8.06 -2.51
CA LYS A 603 -30.07 7.34 -1.83
C LYS A 603 -29.41 6.32 -2.76
N ASP A 604 -30.21 5.48 -3.41
CA ASP A 604 -29.75 4.37 -4.25
C ASP A 604 -29.18 4.83 -5.61
N LEU A 605 -29.63 5.97 -6.15
CA LEU A 605 -29.17 6.49 -7.45
C LEU A 605 -27.65 6.71 -7.49
N LYS A 606 -26.98 5.99 -8.39
CA LYS A 606 -25.54 6.08 -8.68
C LYS A 606 -25.33 6.07 -10.18
N LEU A 607 -24.24 6.69 -10.64
CA LEU A 607 -23.75 6.55 -12.01
C LEU A 607 -22.59 5.53 -12.03
N GLU A 608 -22.51 4.74 -13.09
CA GLU A 608 -21.47 3.74 -13.30
C GLU A 608 -20.23 4.35 -13.98
N GLY A 609 -19.05 3.77 -13.74
CA GLY A 609 -17.78 4.19 -14.33
C GLY A 609 -16.98 5.21 -13.50
N ASN A 610 -15.81 5.60 -14.01
CA ASN A 610 -14.94 6.57 -13.35
C ASN A 610 -15.33 8.01 -13.73
N LEU A 611 -16.16 8.64 -12.91
CA LEU A 611 -16.65 10.00 -13.14
C LEU A 611 -15.52 11.06 -13.20
N ASN A 612 -14.35 10.78 -12.61
CA ASN A 612 -13.17 11.66 -12.66
C ASN A 612 -12.31 11.47 -13.94
N SER A 613 -12.72 10.61 -14.87
CA SER A 613 -12.00 10.34 -16.11
C SER A 613 -12.91 9.84 -17.23
N VAL A 614 -13.98 10.58 -17.52
CA VAL A 614 -14.95 10.20 -18.56
C VAL A 614 -14.39 10.47 -19.95
N ILE A 615 -14.33 9.42 -20.77
CA ILE A 615 -13.86 9.44 -22.17
C ILE A 615 -14.93 9.03 -23.20
N ASP A 616 -16.06 8.52 -22.72
CA ASP A 616 -17.16 7.93 -23.50
C ASP A 616 -18.52 8.37 -22.94
N ASN A 617 -19.61 8.10 -23.66
CA ASN A 617 -20.98 8.43 -23.24
C ASN A 617 -21.38 7.77 -21.90
N ILE A 618 -22.02 8.54 -21.01
CA ILE A 618 -22.54 8.08 -19.72
C ILE A 618 -23.97 7.54 -19.91
N LYS A 619 -24.28 6.37 -19.36
CA LYS A 619 -25.65 5.84 -19.36
C LYS A 619 -26.45 6.45 -18.20
N LEU A 620 -27.31 7.42 -18.50
CA LEU A 620 -28.16 8.09 -17.51
C LEU A 620 -29.51 7.35 -17.32
N PRO A 621 -29.88 6.91 -16.10
CA PRO A 621 -31.18 6.28 -15.85
C PRO A 621 -32.31 7.34 -15.82
N ILE A 622 -33.37 7.11 -16.59
CA ILE A 622 -34.53 8.02 -16.69
C ILE A 622 -35.64 7.73 -15.67
N ARG A 623 -35.55 6.60 -14.95
CA ARG A 623 -36.52 6.18 -13.94
C ARG A 623 -35.92 5.15 -12.99
N ASP A 624 -36.39 5.16 -11.74
CA ASP A 624 -36.37 4.00 -10.86
C ASP A 624 -37.65 3.17 -11.11
N GLU A 625 -37.52 2.00 -11.74
CA GLU A 625 -38.66 1.11 -12.01
C GLU A 625 -39.10 0.26 -10.80
N LYS A 626 -38.34 0.23 -9.69
CA LYS A 626 -38.76 -0.41 -8.44
C LYS A 626 -39.71 0.50 -7.67
N ASN A 627 -39.32 1.75 -7.46
CA ASN A 627 -40.06 2.73 -6.66
C ASN A 627 -40.99 3.65 -7.50
N LYS A 628 -40.93 3.51 -8.84
CA LYS A 628 -41.68 4.25 -9.88
C LYS A 628 -41.39 5.75 -10.00
N VAL A 629 -40.36 6.24 -9.31
CA VAL A 629 -39.84 7.62 -9.32
C VAL A 629 -39.19 7.94 -10.68
N SER A 630 -39.60 9.03 -11.35
CA SER A 630 -38.96 9.48 -12.60
C SER A 630 -37.70 10.31 -12.32
N ILE A 631 -36.75 10.31 -13.27
CA ILE A 631 -35.45 10.98 -13.13
C ILE A 631 -35.19 11.81 -14.39
N GLU A 632 -35.16 13.14 -14.23
CA GLU A 632 -34.73 14.08 -15.28
C GLU A 632 -33.29 14.52 -15.03
N TRP A 633 -32.47 14.61 -16.08
CA TRP A 633 -31.07 15.01 -15.97
C TRP A 633 -30.82 16.41 -16.53
N ARG A 634 -29.94 17.16 -15.86
CA ARG A 634 -29.52 18.51 -16.24
C ARG A 634 -28.01 18.62 -16.13
N SER A 635 -27.35 18.98 -17.22
CA SER A 635 -25.90 19.23 -17.29
C SER A 635 -25.60 20.72 -17.15
N SER A 636 -24.55 21.05 -16.39
CA SER A 636 -24.01 22.42 -16.33
C SER A 636 -23.38 22.87 -17.67
N ASN A 637 -23.09 21.94 -18.59
CA ASN A 637 -22.64 22.26 -19.94
C ASN A 637 -23.11 21.19 -20.95
N ASN A 638 -24.33 21.37 -21.46
CA ASN A 638 -24.97 20.46 -22.42
C ASN A 638 -24.22 20.33 -23.77
N ASN A 639 -23.22 21.18 -24.05
CA ASN A 639 -22.37 21.07 -25.25
C ASN A 639 -21.20 20.07 -25.10
N ILE A 640 -20.86 19.71 -23.85
CA ILE A 640 -19.73 18.81 -23.50
C ILE A 640 -20.24 17.47 -22.97
N LEU A 641 -21.34 17.49 -22.21
CA LEU A 641 -22.02 16.31 -21.70
C LEU A 641 -23.52 16.62 -21.69
N SER A 642 -24.31 15.94 -22.53
CA SER A 642 -25.73 16.26 -22.69
C SER A 642 -26.58 15.79 -21.50
N ASN A 643 -27.81 16.32 -21.41
CA ASN A 643 -28.87 15.80 -20.54
C ASN A 643 -29.28 14.35 -20.86
N THR A 644 -28.76 13.75 -21.95
CA THR A 644 -28.93 12.34 -22.32
C THR A 644 -27.65 11.51 -22.14
N GLY A 645 -26.58 12.09 -21.60
CA GLY A 645 -25.32 11.41 -21.31
C GLY A 645 -24.32 11.34 -22.48
N VAL A 646 -24.60 12.01 -23.60
CA VAL A 646 -23.69 12.06 -24.77
C VAL A 646 -22.53 12.99 -24.47
N VAL A 647 -21.30 12.49 -24.63
CA VAL A 647 -20.05 13.19 -24.29
C VAL A 647 -19.35 13.71 -25.55
N LYS A 648 -18.84 14.94 -25.48
CA LYS A 648 -18.05 15.60 -26.51
C LYS A 648 -16.79 16.20 -25.89
N ARG A 649 -15.66 15.54 -26.11
CA ARG A 649 -14.33 15.90 -25.56
C ARG A 649 -13.73 17.10 -26.30
N THR A 650 -13.02 17.97 -25.58
CA THR A 650 -12.28 19.13 -26.14
C THR A 650 -10.78 18.85 -26.19
N ASN A 651 -9.93 19.88 -26.30
CA ASN A 651 -8.47 19.77 -26.21
C ASN A 651 -7.93 19.87 -24.76
N LYS A 652 -8.82 19.97 -23.76
CA LYS A 652 -8.49 20.03 -22.33
C LYS A 652 -9.50 19.20 -21.53
N ASP A 653 -9.25 19.03 -20.24
CA ASP A 653 -10.24 18.45 -19.33
C ASP A 653 -11.34 19.47 -19.01
N GLU A 654 -12.60 19.03 -19.02
CA GLU A 654 -13.78 19.85 -18.75
C GLU A 654 -14.53 19.31 -17.53
N ASN A 655 -14.70 20.16 -16.50
CA ASN A 655 -15.41 19.81 -15.27
C ASN A 655 -16.91 20.14 -15.41
N ILE A 656 -17.76 19.12 -15.40
CA ILE A 656 -19.22 19.25 -15.59
C ILE A 656 -19.95 18.76 -14.33
N THR A 657 -21.01 19.45 -13.93
CA THR A 657 -21.95 18.94 -12.91
C THR A 657 -23.19 18.40 -13.61
N LEU A 658 -23.55 17.14 -13.31
CA LEU A 658 -24.83 16.54 -13.68
C LEU A 658 -25.76 16.53 -12.46
N THR A 659 -26.89 17.24 -12.56
CA THR A 659 -27.96 17.20 -11.57
C THR A 659 -29.05 16.23 -12.03
N ALA A 660 -29.31 15.19 -11.24
CA ALA A 660 -30.50 14.37 -11.34
C ALA A 660 -31.65 15.01 -10.54
N VAL A 661 -32.83 15.14 -11.15
CA VAL A 661 -34.06 15.63 -10.54
C VAL A 661 -35.03 14.46 -10.44
N LEU A 662 -35.16 13.90 -9.25
CA LEU A 662 -36.06 12.79 -8.95
C LEU A 662 -37.46 13.31 -8.64
N LYS A 663 -38.51 12.68 -9.18
CA LYS A 663 -39.90 13.13 -9.02
C LYS A 663 -40.88 11.98 -8.79
N LYS A 664 -41.82 12.16 -7.87
CA LYS A 664 -43.02 11.32 -7.71
C LYS A 664 -44.16 12.16 -7.11
N GLY A 665 -45.35 12.07 -7.70
CA GLY A 665 -46.46 12.94 -7.33
C GLY A 665 -46.08 14.43 -7.41
N THR A 666 -46.27 15.15 -6.30
CA THR A 666 -45.83 16.54 -6.13
C THR A 666 -44.36 16.68 -5.67
N VAL A 667 -43.77 15.61 -5.12
CA VAL A 667 -42.43 15.63 -4.51
C VAL A 667 -41.34 15.66 -5.57
N LYS A 668 -40.32 16.50 -5.35
CA LYS A 668 -39.15 16.66 -6.21
C LYS A 668 -37.90 16.86 -5.35
N LYS A 669 -36.85 16.07 -5.57
CA LYS A 669 -35.54 16.22 -4.88
C LYS A 669 -34.39 16.06 -5.86
N ASN A 670 -33.28 16.74 -5.60
CA ASN A 670 -32.13 16.82 -6.52
C ASN A 670 -30.91 16.06 -5.97
N LYS A 671 -30.08 15.50 -6.86
CA LYS A 671 -28.78 14.91 -6.53
C LYS A 671 -27.74 15.28 -7.58
N GLU A 672 -26.56 15.71 -7.16
CA GLU A 672 -25.51 16.19 -8.06
C GLU A 672 -24.34 15.21 -8.16
N PHE A 673 -23.73 15.19 -9.35
CA PHE A 673 -22.59 14.35 -9.70
C PHE A 673 -21.54 15.22 -10.39
N SER A 674 -20.35 15.33 -9.80
CA SER A 674 -19.19 15.95 -10.43
C SER A 674 -18.57 14.98 -11.45
N ILE A 675 -18.39 15.46 -12.68
CA ILE A 675 -17.84 14.73 -13.82
C ILE A 675 -16.61 15.47 -14.35
N ILE A 676 -15.55 14.75 -14.71
CA ILE A 676 -14.41 15.27 -15.46
C ILE A 676 -14.38 14.56 -16.81
N VAL A 677 -14.78 15.28 -17.87
CA VAL A 677 -14.65 14.82 -19.26
C VAL A 677 -13.22 15.07 -19.70
N LYS A 678 -12.50 14.04 -20.11
CA LYS A 678 -11.07 14.14 -20.46
C LYS A 678 -10.83 14.72 -21.84
N ALA A 679 -9.74 15.48 -21.98
CA ALA A 679 -9.21 15.93 -23.26
C ALA A 679 -9.16 14.80 -24.30
N ASN A 680 -9.35 15.13 -25.59
CA ASN A 680 -9.08 14.19 -26.68
C ASN A 680 -7.61 13.73 -26.61
N GLU A 681 -7.36 12.46 -26.91
CA GLU A 681 -5.99 11.96 -27.03
C GLU A 681 -5.31 12.63 -28.23
N VAL A 682 -4.24 13.37 -27.97
CA VAL A 682 -3.35 13.89 -29.04
C VAL A 682 -2.80 12.70 -29.80
N LYS A 683 -2.92 12.67 -31.12
CA LYS A 683 -2.45 11.53 -31.90
C LYS A 683 -0.94 11.38 -31.71
N THR A 684 -0.48 10.13 -31.69
CA THR A 684 0.95 9.84 -31.56
C THR A 684 1.73 10.47 -32.71
N GLU A 685 1.16 10.54 -33.90
CA GLU A 685 1.74 11.22 -35.07
C GLU A 685 1.88 12.74 -34.88
N ASP A 686 0.86 13.42 -34.35
CA ASP A 686 0.93 14.87 -34.07
C ASP A 686 2.00 15.16 -33.01
N THR A 687 2.09 14.30 -32.00
CA THR A 687 3.13 14.35 -30.95
C THR A 687 4.53 14.10 -31.53
N LEU A 688 4.69 13.08 -32.38
CA LEU A 688 5.95 12.77 -33.06
C LEU A 688 6.38 13.90 -33.98
N LYS A 689 5.45 14.57 -34.66
CA LYS A 689 5.74 15.74 -35.47
C LYS A 689 6.22 16.91 -34.63
N LEU A 690 5.54 17.24 -33.52
CA LEU A 690 6.00 18.31 -32.61
C LEU A 690 7.40 18.05 -32.06
N ILE A 691 7.70 16.80 -31.66
CA ILE A 691 9.03 16.40 -31.19
C ILE A 691 10.06 16.51 -32.32
N SER A 692 9.74 16.01 -33.52
CA SER A 692 10.57 16.18 -34.72
C SER A 692 10.86 17.65 -35.02
N ASP A 693 9.84 18.50 -35.06
CA ASP A 693 9.97 19.92 -35.39
C ASP A 693 10.80 20.66 -34.33
N SER A 694 10.67 20.30 -33.05
CA SER A 694 11.45 20.86 -31.93
C SER A 694 12.92 20.44 -31.89
N LEU A 695 13.26 19.25 -32.38
CA LEU A 695 14.62 18.69 -32.32
C LEU A 695 15.62 19.54 -33.13
N LYS A 696 16.75 19.88 -32.54
CA LYS A 696 17.79 20.76 -33.12
C LYS A 696 19.17 20.17 -32.87
N ILE A 697 20.12 20.57 -33.71
CA ILE A 697 21.56 20.48 -33.43
C ILE A 697 22.08 21.90 -33.50
N ASP A 698 22.87 22.33 -32.52
CA ASP A 698 23.47 23.65 -32.53
C ASP A 698 24.66 23.73 -33.49
N ASN A 699 24.89 24.89 -34.09
CA ASN A 699 26.05 25.18 -34.95
C ASN A 699 26.26 24.24 -36.15
N ILE A 700 25.20 23.65 -36.73
CA ILE A 700 25.31 22.66 -37.83
C ILE A 700 26.23 23.05 -39.00
N ASN A 701 26.38 24.35 -39.31
CA ASN A 701 27.21 24.83 -40.42
C ASN A 701 28.71 24.99 -40.07
N SER A 702 29.10 24.74 -38.82
CA SER A 702 30.47 24.94 -38.33
C SER A 702 30.79 24.08 -37.09
N ILE A 703 30.57 22.78 -37.18
CA ILE A 703 30.89 21.85 -36.10
C ILE A 703 32.40 21.69 -35.95
N GLU A 704 32.91 21.97 -34.73
CA GLU A 704 34.33 21.93 -34.37
C GLU A 704 34.64 21.02 -33.16
N LYS A 705 33.61 20.42 -32.55
CA LYS A 705 33.64 19.55 -31.36
C LYS A 705 32.54 18.47 -31.44
N ASP A 706 32.61 17.45 -30.58
CA ASP A 706 31.56 16.42 -30.42
C ASP A 706 30.16 17.04 -30.24
N ILE A 707 29.16 16.40 -30.86
CA ILE A 707 27.76 16.82 -30.82
C ILE A 707 27.03 15.99 -29.75
N ASN A 708 26.36 16.65 -28.80
CA ASN A 708 25.40 15.98 -27.93
C ASN A 708 24.12 15.68 -28.73
N LEU A 709 23.87 14.41 -29.05
CA LEU A 709 22.69 13.94 -29.77
C LEU A 709 21.64 13.39 -28.80
N GLU A 710 20.44 13.98 -28.74
CA GLU A 710 19.38 13.51 -27.84
C GLU A 710 18.94 12.08 -28.19
N THR A 711 19.02 11.17 -27.23
CA THR A 711 18.52 9.79 -27.37
C THR A 711 17.05 9.63 -26.98
N SER A 712 16.46 10.64 -26.33
CA SER A 712 15.02 10.70 -26.03
C SER A 712 14.55 12.12 -25.76
N LEU A 713 13.37 12.48 -26.25
CA LEU A 713 12.70 13.77 -25.98
C LEU A 713 11.20 13.53 -25.78
N ASP A 714 10.59 14.12 -24.75
CA ASP A 714 9.17 13.98 -24.37
C ASP A 714 8.61 12.54 -24.38
N GLY A 715 9.45 11.56 -24.00
CA GLY A 715 9.09 10.14 -24.00
C GLY A 715 8.93 9.51 -25.38
N ALA A 716 9.43 10.14 -26.44
CA ALA A 716 9.83 9.47 -27.67
C ALA A 716 11.30 9.04 -27.56
N ASN A 717 11.65 7.88 -28.11
CA ASN A 717 13.03 7.44 -28.29
C ASN A 717 13.56 7.97 -29.62
N ILE A 718 14.79 8.49 -29.62
CA ILE A 718 15.43 9.03 -30.82
C ILE A 718 16.66 8.17 -31.11
N ILE A 719 16.74 7.61 -32.32
CA ILE A 719 17.88 6.83 -32.79
C ILE A 719 18.55 7.59 -33.93
N TRP A 720 19.82 7.92 -33.77
CA TRP A 720 20.59 8.66 -34.75
C TRP A 720 21.33 7.72 -35.71
N LYS A 721 21.46 8.15 -36.96
CA LYS A 721 22.31 7.52 -37.97
C LYS A 721 23.09 8.58 -38.73
N SER A 722 24.39 8.37 -38.89
CA SER A 722 25.27 9.20 -39.71
C SER A 722 25.39 8.68 -41.13
N SER A 723 25.53 9.61 -42.10
CA SER A 723 25.94 9.28 -43.46
C SER A 723 27.44 9.02 -43.60
N ASN A 724 28.25 9.34 -42.57
CA ASN A 724 29.69 9.21 -42.57
C ASN A 724 30.25 9.03 -41.14
N GLU A 725 30.17 7.80 -40.63
CA GLU A 725 30.64 7.43 -39.28
C GLU A 725 32.16 7.63 -39.06
N ALA A 726 32.93 7.91 -40.12
CA ALA A 726 34.35 8.26 -40.00
C ALA A 726 34.59 9.76 -39.71
N ILE A 727 33.55 10.60 -39.75
CA ILE A 727 33.60 12.05 -39.49
C ILE A 727 32.64 12.45 -38.36
N ILE A 728 31.42 11.89 -38.30
CA ILE A 728 30.55 11.96 -37.11
C ILE A 728 29.97 10.56 -36.86
N ASP A 729 30.20 9.95 -35.70
CA ASP A 729 29.62 8.65 -35.38
C ASP A 729 28.15 8.75 -34.91
N ASN A 730 27.49 7.59 -34.74
CA ASN A 730 26.07 7.52 -34.34
C ASN A 730 25.82 7.95 -32.88
N THR A 731 26.86 8.24 -32.09
CA THR A 731 26.78 8.85 -30.75
C THR A 731 27.02 10.36 -30.77
N GLY A 732 27.46 10.90 -31.91
CA GLY A 732 27.75 12.32 -32.11
C GLY A 732 29.23 12.69 -32.00
N LYS A 733 30.14 11.73 -31.84
CA LYS A 733 31.58 12.03 -31.76
C LYS A 733 32.11 12.50 -33.11
N VAL A 734 32.86 13.59 -33.10
CA VAL A 734 33.31 14.30 -34.30
C VAL A 734 34.80 14.10 -34.52
N LYS A 735 35.14 13.48 -35.65
CA LYS A 735 36.50 13.44 -36.18
C LYS A 735 36.63 14.47 -37.30
N ARG A 736 37.30 15.59 -37.01
CA ARG A 736 37.52 16.66 -37.98
C ARG A 736 38.41 16.18 -39.14
N PRO A 737 38.21 16.69 -40.37
CA PRO A 737 39.20 16.57 -41.44
C PRO A 737 40.52 17.22 -41.01
N ILE A 738 41.65 16.57 -41.26
CA ILE A 738 42.98 17.10 -40.90
C ILE A 738 43.29 18.42 -41.63
N VAL A 739 44.20 19.21 -41.04
CA VAL A 739 44.68 20.49 -41.59
C VAL A 739 45.00 20.38 -43.10
N GLY A 740 44.42 21.29 -43.89
CA GLY A 740 44.61 21.33 -45.35
C GLY A 740 43.63 20.45 -46.16
N ARG A 741 42.73 19.70 -45.51
CA ARG A 741 41.55 19.11 -46.16
C ARG A 741 40.39 20.12 -46.19
N PRO A 742 39.43 19.98 -47.12
CA PRO A 742 38.18 20.74 -47.07
C PRO A 742 37.31 20.30 -45.88
N ASP A 743 36.35 21.15 -45.51
CA ASP A 743 35.26 20.81 -44.59
C ASP A 743 34.50 19.55 -45.06
N ALA A 744 34.00 18.75 -44.11
CA ALA A 744 33.28 17.53 -44.39
C ALA A 744 31.78 17.67 -44.10
N ASN A 745 30.97 17.40 -45.11
CA ASN A 745 29.51 17.36 -45.00
C ASN A 745 29.05 15.96 -44.56
N VAL A 746 28.16 15.91 -43.57
CA VAL A 746 27.57 14.70 -43.01
C VAL A 746 26.08 14.92 -42.80
N VAL A 747 25.24 13.97 -43.22
CA VAL A 747 23.81 13.98 -42.90
C VAL A 747 23.61 13.14 -41.64
N LEU A 748 23.01 13.73 -40.61
CA LEU A 748 22.55 13.02 -39.42
C LEU A 748 21.03 12.83 -39.49
N THR A 749 20.59 11.58 -39.59
CA THR A 749 19.16 11.21 -39.61
C THR A 749 18.72 10.81 -38.21
N ALA A 750 17.88 11.63 -37.57
CA ALA A 750 17.18 11.31 -36.34
C ALA A 750 15.91 10.51 -36.64
N THR A 751 15.79 9.30 -36.08
CA THR A 751 14.57 8.49 -36.12
C THR A 751 13.85 8.62 -34.78
N ILE A 752 12.84 9.50 -34.72
CA ILE A 752 12.02 9.73 -33.54
C ILE A 752 10.89 8.69 -33.51
N SER A 753 10.68 8.00 -32.38
CA SER A 753 9.75 6.88 -32.27
C SER A 753 8.98 6.86 -30.94
N LYS A 754 7.67 6.59 -31.00
CA LYS A 754 6.75 6.59 -29.84
C LYS A 754 5.55 5.68 -30.15
N ASN A 755 5.12 4.88 -29.18
CA ASN A 755 3.96 3.98 -29.28
C ASN A 755 3.90 3.12 -30.57
N GLY A 756 5.05 2.64 -31.06
CA GLY A 756 5.14 1.81 -32.27
C GLY A 756 5.03 2.55 -33.61
N LYS A 757 4.99 3.89 -33.59
CA LYS A 757 5.09 4.76 -34.79
C LYS A 757 6.39 5.54 -34.76
N SER A 758 6.85 6.00 -35.92
CA SER A 758 8.08 6.79 -36.06
C SER A 758 8.01 7.83 -37.17
N VAL A 759 8.90 8.81 -37.08
CA VAL A 759 9.17 9.84 -38.09
C VAL A 759 10.68 10.07 -38.16
N THR A 760 11.19 10.47 -39.31
CA THR A 760 12.61 10.79 -39.53
C THR A 760 12.81 12.27 -39.81
N LYS A 761 13.84 12.87 -39.22
CA LYS A 761 14.32 14.23 -39.53
C LYS A 761 15.81 14.18 -39.88
N GLU A 762 16.21 14.93 -40.89
CA GLU A 762 17.60 14.99 -41.33
C GLU A 762 18.22 16.35 -41.03
N PHE A 763 19.48 16.32 -40.60
CA PHE A 763 20.30 17.50 -40.32
C PHE A 763 21.53 17.44 -41.22
N ASN A 764 21.68 18.44 -42.09
CA ASN A 764 22.89 18.61 -42.89
C ASN A 764 23.93 19.32 -42.03
N VAL A 765 25.01 18.62 -41.70
CA VAL A 765 26.05 19.07 -40.78
C VAL A 765 27.37 19.25 -41.54
N ILE A 766 28.06 20.37 -41.28
CA ILE A 766 29.36 20.72 -41.84
C ILE A 766 30.37 20.70 -40.69
N VAL A 767 31.20 19.64 -40.67
CA VAL A 767 32.35 19.55 -39.76
C VAL A 767 33.51 20.33 -40.36
N LYS A 768 34.00 21.33 -39.63
CA LYS A 768 35.13 22.13 -40.09
C LYS A 768 36.42 21.32 -40.06
N ALA A 769 37.21 21.45 -41.12
CA ALA A 769 38.60 20.99 -41.09
C ALA A 769 39.35 21.60 -39.89
N GLU A 770 40.33 20.88 -39.37
CA GLU A 770 41.27 21.41 -38.39
C GLU A 770 41.96 22.63 -38.97
N LYS A 771 41.90 23.75 -38.25
CA LYS A 771 42.66 24.95 -38.59
C LYS A 771 44.09 24.73 -38.11
N GLN A 772 45.08 25.07 -38.93
CA GLN A 772 46.46 25.17 -38.47
C GLN A 772 46.49 26.18 -37.32
N LEU A 773 46.98 25.79 -36.14
CA LEU A 773 47.22 26.75 -35.07
C LEU A 773 48.35 27.66 -35.53
N VAL A 774 48.12 28.97 -35.50
CA VAL A 774 49.10 30.00 -35.91
C VAL A 774 49.17 31.03 -34.81
N ALA A 775 50.38 31.36 -34.36
CA ALA A 775 50.62 32.52 -33.51
C ALA A 775 51.54 33.51 -34.23
N ASN A 776 51.07 34.74 -34.39
CA ASN A 776 51.76 35.85 -35.05
C ASN A 776 52.44 36.80 -34.05
N ASN A 777 52.27 36.56 -32.76
CA ASN A 777 52.80 37.28 -31.60
C ASN A 777 52.65 36.41 -30.34
N LYS A 778 53.31 36.82 -29.24
CA LYS A 778 53.22 36.18 -27.93
C LYS A 778 51.79 36.04 -27.37
N GLN A 779 50.89 37.01 -27.58
CA GLN A 779 49.52 36.95 -27.02
C GLN A 779 48.71 35.81 -27.64
N GLU A 780 48.72 35.69 -28.98
CA GLU A 780 48.06 34.57 -29.68
C GLU A 780 48.60 33.20 -29.25
N PHE A 781 49.91 33.12 -29.00
CA PHE A 781 50.56 31.90 -28.51
C PHE A 781 50.08 31.51 -27.10
N ASP A 782 49.99 32.48 -26.19
CA ASP A 782 49.58 32.25 -24.81
C ASP A 782 48.08 31.93 -24.70
N GLU A 783 47.21 32.52 -25.54
CA GLU A 783 45.80 32.10 -25.66
C GLU A 783 45.65 30.68 -26.21
N ILE A 784 46.46 30.27 -27.20
CA ILE A 784 46.46 28.89 -27.71
C ILE A 784 46.89 27.90 -26.62
N ILE A 785 47.89 28.25 -25.78
CA ILE A 785 48.31 27.42 -24.64
C ILE A 785 47.21 27.32 -23.59
N LYS A 786 46.60 28.44 -23.16
CA LYS A 786 45.48 28.43 -22.21
C LYS A 786 44.35 27.54 -22.72
N LYS A 787 43.94 27.71 -23.98
CA LYS A 787 42.91 26.89 -24.62
C LYS A 787 43.25 25.40 -24.66
N ALA A 788 44.50 25.03 -24.94
CA ALA A 788 44.92 23.63 -24.99
C ALA A 788 44.91 22.95 -23.62
N VAL A 789 45.26 23.66 -22.54
CA VAL A 789 45.10 23.16 -21.16
C VAL A 789 43.62 23.03 -20.80
N ILE A 790 42.81 24.05 -21.10
CA ILE A 790 41.35 24.03 -20.86
C ILE A 790 40.69 22.84 -21.58
N ASP A 791 40.98 22.58 -22.85
CA ASP A 791 40.44 21.44 -23.61
C ASP A 791 41.16 20.09 -23.26
N CYS A 792 42.13 20.13 -22.35
CA CYS A 792 42.93 19.02 -21.82
C CYS A 792 43.66 18.24 -22.92
N GLU A 793 44.34 18.93 -23.85
CA GLU A 793 45.07 18.25 -24.91
C GLU A 793 46.46 17.77 -24.47
N PRO A 794 46.92 16.59 -24.95
CA PRO A 794 48.23 16.03 -24.60
C PRO A 794 49.38 16.69 -25.40
N THR A 795 49.13 17.04 -26.67
CA THR A 795 50.11 17.60 -27.59
C THR A 795 49.43 18.56 -28.55
N ILE A 796 50.06 19.70 -28.85
CA ILE A 796 49.63 20.64 -29.89
C ILE A 796 50.80 21.05 -30.80
N ASN A 797 50.49 21.45 -32.02
CA ASN A 797 51.48 21.92 -33.00
C ASN A 797 51.09 23.33 -33.47
N ILE A 798 51.93 24.33 -33.19
CA ILE A 798 51.68 25.74 -33.51
C ILE A 798 52.67 26.20 -34.60
N SER A 799 52.16 26.86 -35.63
CA SER A 799 52.95 27.57 -36.64
C SER A 799 53.32 28.95 -36.14
N LEU A 800 54.57 29.37 -36.34
CA LEU A 800 55.08 30.66 -35.88
C LEU A 800 55.65 31.47 -37.07
N PRO A 801 54.82 32.13 -37.91
CA PRO A 801 55.26 32.74 -39.17
C PRO A 801 56.25 33.89 -39.00
N ARG A 802 56.34 34.46 -37.80
CA ARG A 802 57.24 35.56 -37.44
C ARG A 802 58.36 35.16 -36.48
N PHE A 803 58.51 33.86 -36.19
CA PHE A 803 59.58 33.39 -35.31
C PHE A 803 60.96 33.65 -35.90
N ASN A 804 61.85 34.19 -35.08
CA ASN A 804 63.25 34.39 -35.36
C ASN A 804 64.06 33.69 -34.27
N SER A 805 64.96 32.78 -34.62
CA SER A 805 65.80 32.04 -33.68
C SER A 805 66.64 32.94 -32.76
N ASN A 806 66.85 34.19 -33.16
CA ASN A 806 67.63 35.17 -32.41
C ASN A 806 66.77 35.98 -31.42
N ASN A 807 65.43 35.86 -31.46
CA ASN A 807 64.49 36.47 -30.51
C ASN A 807 63.63 35.40 -29.82
N ASN A 808 64.00 35.07 -28.58
CA ASN A 808 63.37 33.98 -27.82
C ASN A 808 62.07 34.44 -27.12
N GLU A 809 61.09 34.87 -27.91
CA GLU A 809 59.79 35.43 -27.49
C GLU A 809 58.82 34.33 -26.98
N TYR A 810 58.83 33.15 -27.62
CA TYR A 810 57.82 32.09 -27.46
C TYR A 810 58.15 31.11 -26.32
N LYS A 811 58.60 31.64 -25.18
CA LYS A 811 58.96 30.85 -24.00
C LYS A 811 57.77 30.48 -23.11
N PHE A 812 57.99 29.48 -22.25
CA PHE A 812 57.07 29.04 -21.20
C PHE A 812 57.30 29.72 -19.84
N ASP A 813 58.18 30.74 -19.75
CA ASP A 813 58.50 31.45 -18.50
C ASP A 813 57.24 32.01 -17.80
N ASN A 814 56.24 32.45 -18.57
CA ASN A 814 54.94 32.94 -18.09
C ASN A 814 53.89 31.85 -17.80
N TYR A 815 54.19 30.56 -18.02
CA TYR A 815 53.17 29.50 -18.03
C TYR A 815 52.36 29.40 -16.74
N GLN A 816 52.99 29.60 -15.58
CA GLN A 816 52.28 29.58 -14.29
C GLN A 816 51.25 30.73 -14.20
N ASN A 817 51.58 31.92 -14.72
CA ASN A 817 50.64 33.05 -14.75
C ASN A 817 49.43 32.72 -15.62
N LEU A 818 49.62 32.03 -16.76
CA LEU A 818 48.54 31.54 -17.61
C LEU A 818 47.64 30.51 -16.89
N MET A 819 48.21 29.71 -15.99
CA MET A 819 47.43 28.78 -15.16
C MET A 819 46.62 29.53 -14.08
N VAL A 820 47.14 30.63 -13.54
CA VAL A 820 46.37 31.53 -12.65
C VAL A 820 45.22 32.19 -13.42
N GLU A 821 45.45 32.67 -14.65
CA GLU A 821 44.41 33.28 -15.50
C GLU A 821 43.24 32.34 -15.84
N ILE A 822 43.46 31.03 -16.00
CA ILE A 822 42.38 30.05 -16.28
C ILE A 822 41.75 29.47 -15.00
N GLY A 823 42.24 29.86 -13.82
CA GLY A 823 41.70 29.49 -12.51
C GLY A 823 41.38 28.00 -12.35
N GLY A 824 40.10 27.66 -12.27
CA GLY A 824 39.62 26.30 -12.01
C GLY A 824 39.73 25.31 -13.17
N MET A 825 40.12 25.75 -14.37
CA MET A 825 40.17 24.92 -15.58
C MET A 825 41.51 24.18 -15.81
N ASP A 826 42.50 24.28 -14.92
CA ASP A 826 43.83 23.67 -15.06
C ASP A 826 43.88 22.14 -14.79
N PHE A 827 42.81 21.42 -15.15
CA PHE A 827 42.61 20.00 -14.81
C PHE A 827 43.83 19.12 -15.08
N GLY A 828 44.24 18.35 -14.07
CA GLY A 828 45.40 17.47 -14.13
C GLY A 828 46.76 18.17 -13.93
N LYS A 829 46.78 19.50 -13.77
CA LYS A 829 47.94 20.38 -13.55
C LYS A 829 49.15 20.00 -14.42
N PRO A 830 49.01 20.02 -15.77
CA PRO A 830 50.07 19.58 -16.67
C PRO A 830 51.34 20.43 -16.54
N GLY A 831 52.51 19.78 -16.60
CA GLY A 831 53.77 20.46 -16.91
C GLY A 831 53.89 20.70 -18.42
N ILE A 832 54.40 21.86 -18.84
CA ILE A 832 54.60 22.18 -20.26
C ILE A 832 56.04 21.89 -20.73
N SER A 833 56.18 21.46 -21.97
CA SER A 833 57.45 21.30 -22.67
C SER A 833 57.25 21.49 -24.17
N GLY A 834 58.29 21.79 -24.95
CA GLY A 834 58.14 21.93 -26.39
C GLY A 834 59.45 21.88 -27.18
N SER A 835 59.33 21.62 -28.48
CA SER A 835 60.47 21.56 -29.41
C SER A 835 60.19 22.36 -30.68
N TYR A 836 61.16 23.17 -31.09
CA TYR A 836 61.10 23.94 -32.34
C TYR A 836 61.56 23.08 -33.51
N LYS A 837 60.84 23.17 -34.62
CA LYS A 837 61.13 22.48 -35.88
C LYS A 837 60.97 23.47 -37.04
N ASN A 838 61.87 23.42 -38.00
CA ASN A 838 61.71 24.09 -39.29
C ASN A 838 61.66 22.99 -40.36
N ASP A 839 60.59 22.98 -41.16
CA ASP A 839 60.32 21.95 -42.17
C ASP A 839 60.56 22.43 -43.61
N GLY A 840 61.20 23.59 -43.78
CA GLY A 840 61.40 24.25 -45.06
C GLY A 840 60.21 25.12 -45.51
N THR A 841 59.05 25.04 -44.86
CA THR A 841 57.91 25.93 -45.12
C THR A 841 57.75 27.02 -44.06
N GLY A 842 58.33 26.83 -42.87
CA GLY A 842 58.38 27.82 -41.80
C GLY A 842 58.77 27.22 -40.46
N TRP A 843 58.82 28.06 -39.42
CA TRP A 843 59.02 27.61 -38.05
C TRP A 843 57.71 27.13 -37.42
N LYS A 844 57.80 26.00 -36.72
CA LYS A 844 56.71 25.38 -35.95
C LYS A 844 57.25 24.99 -34.57
N ILE A 845 56.37 24.95 -33.58
CA ILE A 845 56.66 24.40 -32.25
C ILE A 845 55.66 23.31 -31.93
N GLU A 846 56.17 22.14 -31.57
CA GLU A 846 55.41 21.04 -31.01
C GLU A 846 55.47 21.12 -29.48
N ILE A 847 54.32 21.28 -28.82
CA ILE A 847 54.20 21.46 -27.37
C ILE A 847 53.54 20.22 -26.79
N ASN A 848 54.13 19.67 -25.72
CA ASN A 848 53.64 18.49 -25.00
C ASN A 848 53.31 18.84 -23.56
N PHE A 849 52.10 18.46 -23.14
CA PHE A 849 51.53 18.67 -21.81
C PHE A 849 51.62 17.38 -21.00
N LYS A 850 52.43 17.40 -19.95
CA LYS A 850 52.71 16.26 -19.07
C LYS A 850 51.80 16.27 -17.85
N TYR A 851 50.64 15.64 -17.96
CA TYR A 851 49.67 15.44 -16.88
C TYR A 851 50.19 14.45 -15.83
N LYS A 852 49.72 14.57 -14.58
CA LYS A 852 50.06 13.62 -13.48
C LYS A 852 49.34 12.26 -13.57
N LYS A 853 48.29 12.13 -14.40
CA LYS A 853 47.48 10.91 -14.62
C LYS A 853 47.22 10.72 -16.12
N ASP A 854 46.61 9.58 -16.49
CA ASP A 854 46.17 9.32 -17.87
C ASP A 854 45.18 10.40 -18.35
N ILE A 855 45.30 10.80 -19.63
CA ILE A 855 44.51 11.92 -20.17
C ILE A 855 43.00 11.60 -20.21
N SER A 856 42.64 10.32 -20.29
CA SER A 856 41.24 9.84 -20.20
C SER A 856 40.69 9.89 -18.78
N GLU A 857 41.56 9.86 -17.76
CA GLU A 857 41.19 10.13 -16.37
C GLU A 857 40.96 11.63 -16.18
N ILE A 858 41.89 12.48 -16.65
CA ILE A 858 41.78 13.94 -16.55
C ILE A 858 40.53 14.47 -17.26
N LYS A 859 40.25 14.02 -18.50
CA LYS A 859 39.03 14.43 -19.23
C LYS A 859 37.75 13.96 -18.49
N ARG A 860 37.75 12.78 -17.85
CA ARG A 860 36.63 12.31 -17.01
C ARG A 860 36.47 13.13 -15.72
N GLN A 861 37.57 13.48 -15.04
CA GLN A 861 37.52 14.34 -13.86
C GLN A 861 36.96 15.72 -14.20
N LYS A 862 37.36 16.31 -15.33
CA LYS A 862 36.77 17.54 -15.87
C LYS A 862 35.27 17.38 -16.15
N GLU A 863 34.88 16.34 -16.90
CA GLU A 863 33.46 16.06 -17.22
C GLU A 863 32.60 15.92 -15.95
N ALA A 864 33.08 15.17 -14.96
CA ALA A 864 32.41 15.01 -13.67
C ALA A 864 32.30 16.34 -12.91
N THR A 865 33.37 17.12 -12.85
CA THR A 865 33.39 18.42 -12.17
C THR A 865 32.41 19.40 -12.83
N MET A 866 32.42 19.52 -14.16
CA MET A 866 31.51 20.43 -14.87
C MET A 866 30.04 19.97 -14.83
N ALA A 867 29.78 18.67 -14.76
CA ALA A 867 28.44 18.14 -14.51
C ALA A 867 27.96 18.47 -13.08
N GLU A 868 28.86 18.40 -12.11
CA GLU A 868 28.57 18.67 -10.70
C GLU A 868 28.40 20.16 -10.40
N VAL A 869 29.22 21.05 -10.99
CA VAL A 869 29.00 22.51 -11.04
C VAL A 869 27.55 22.82 -11.48
N LYS A 870 27.12 22.23 -12.59
CA LYS A 870 25.76 22.39 -13.14
C LYS A 870 24.68 21.80 -12.24
N ARG A 871 24.98 20.71 -11.52
CA ARG A 871 24.07 20.12 -10.53
C ARG A 871 23.91 21.02 -9.31
N ILE A 872 25.01 21.57 -8.79
CA ILE A 872 25.07 22.46 -7.63
C ILE A 872 24.28 23.73 -7.93
N VAL A 873 24.67 24.47 -8.97
CA VAL A 873 24.01 25.71 -9.41
C VAL A 873 22.50 25.50 -9.58
N LYS A 874 22.09 24.46 -10.33
CA LYS A 874 20.67 24.13 -10.54
C LYS A 874 19.91 23.73 -9.26
N SER A 875 20.59 23.28 -8.22
CA SER A 875 19.97 22.85 -6.96
C SER A 875 19.84 23.95 -5.89
N ILE A 876 20.52 25.09 -6.09
CA ILE A 876 20.67 26.15 -5.08
C ILE A 876 20.19 27.49 -5.62
N ILE A 877 20.59 27.82 -6.85
CA ILE A 877 20.33 29.12 -7.46
C ILE A 877 18.89 29.18 -7.99
N LYS A 878 18.22 30.29 -7.65
CA LYS A 878 16.87 30.61 -8.11
C LYS A 878 16.92 31.75 -9.14
N PRO A 879 15.94 31.86 -10.06
CA PRO A 879 15.95 32.87 -11.13
C PRO A 879 15.87 34.33 -10.65
N ASP A 880 15.46 34.54 -9.39
CA ASP A 880 15.20 35.82 -8.74
C ASP A 880 16.33 36.30 -7.82
N MET A 881 17.39 35.50 -7.62
CA MET A 881 18.56 35.88 -6.79
C MET A 881 19.42 36.96 -7.47
N THR A 882 19.83 37.96 -6.69
CA THR A 882 20.93 38.88 -7.02
C THR A 882 22.28 38.16 -7.09
N ASP A 883 23.26 38.73 -7.78
CA ASP A 883 24.59 38.10 -7.92
C ASP A 883 25.29 37.84 -6.57
N PHE A 884 25.11 38.76 -5.61
CA PHE A 884 25.53 38.58 -4.22
C PHE A 884 24.86 37.39 -3.52
N GLU A 885 23.54 37.21 -3.68
CA GLU A 885 22.83 36.05 -3.10
C GLU A 885 23.26 34.73 -3.76
N LYS A 886 23.61 34.75 -5.06
CA LYS A 886 24.15 33.58 -5.76
C LYS A 886 25.52 33.22 -5.21
N GLU A 887 26.44 34.18 -5.12
CA GLU A 887 27.78 33.98 -4.57
C GLU A 887 27.72 33.42 -3.15
N LEU A 888 26.97 34.06 -2.26
CA LEU A 888 26.79 33.62 -0.87
C LEU A 888 26.28 32.18 -0.80
N ALA A 889 25.25 31.84 -1.59
CA ALA A 889 24.68 30.50 -1.59
C ALA A 889 25.63 29.42 -2.18
N LEU A 890 26.60 29.80 -3.01
CA LEU A 890 27.64 28.91 -3.55
C LEU A 890 28.83 28.78 -2.57
N HIS A 891 29.23 29.86 -1.93
CA HIS A 891 30.20 29.88 -0.83
C HIS A 891 29.74 28.98 0.33
N ASP A 892 28.53 29.22 0.84
CA ASP A 892 27.90 28.46 1.92
C ASP A 892 27.61 27.00 1.51
N TYR A 893 27.60 26.70 0.21
CA TYR A 893 27.61 25.32 -0.23
C TYR A 893 28.98 24.67 -0.02
N ILE A 894 30.06 25.26 -0.55
CA ILE A 894 31.43 24.74 -0.38
C ILE A 894 31.79 24.59 1.10
N VAL A 895 31.64 25.65 1.90
CA VAL A 895 31.98 25.65 3.35
C VAL A 895 31.15 24.64 4.17
N ARG A 896 29.99 24.19 3.66
CA ARG A 896 29.15 23.16 4.30
C ARG A 896 29.35 21.75 3.77
N THR A 897 29.97 21.57 2.60
CA THR A 897 30.13 20.24 1.97
C THR A 897 31.57 19.76 1.83
N ALA A 898 32.55 20.66 1.83
CA ALA A 898 33.97 20.31 1.77
C ALA A 898 34.58 20.04 3.16
N ASP A 899 35.77 19.44 3.13
CA ASP A 899 36.73 19.37 4.24
C ASP A 899 38.13 19.76 3.76
N TYR A 900 38.86 20.49 4.62
CA TYR A 900 40.27 20.77 4.38
C TYR A 900 41.12 19.51 4.66
N ASN A 901 41.95 19.10 3.70
CA ASN A 901 42.80 17.91 3.80
C ASN A 901 44.02 18.14 4.69
N THR A 902 43.78 18.35 5.98
CA THR A 902 44.81 18.59 6.99
C THR A 902 45.79 17.42 7.12
N VAL A 903 45.37 16.20 6.78
CA VAL A 903 46.21 14.99 6.80
C VAL A 903 47.26 15.04 5.69
N ASN A 904 46.86 15.26 4.43
CA ASN A 904 47.84 15.35 3.34
C ASN A 904 48.73 16.59 3.52
N TYR A 905 48.15 17.73 3.90
CA TYR A 905 48.89 18.97 4.16
C TYR A 905 49.99 18.80 5.23
N LYS A 906 49.65 18.31 6.43
CA LYS A 906 50.60 18.13 7.54
C LYS A 906 51.69 17.09 7.24
N ASN A 907 51.39 16.09 6.40
CA ASN A 907 52.34 15.07 5.98
C ASN A 907 53.13 15.43 4.70
N GLY A 908 52.92 16.62 4.11
CA GLY A 908 53.59 17.05 2.87
C GLY A 908 53.19 16.26 1.61
N ILE A 909 52.03 15.60 1.62
CA ILE A 909 51.52 14.77 0.53
C ILE A 909 50.86 15.69 -0.52
N ASN A 910 51.43 15.75 -1.72
CA ASN A 910 50.92 16.53 -2.85
C ASN A 910 50.08 15.65 -3.80
N ALA A 911 48.89 15.22 -3.39
CA ALA A 911 47.97 14.53 -4.30
C ALA A 911 47.49 15.49 -5.41
N LEU A 912 47.08 14.98 -6.56
CA LEU A 912 46.57 15.84 -7.64
C LEU A 912 45.23 16.47 -7.25
N GLU A 913 44.34 15.66 -6.70
CA GLU A 913 42.95 16.01 -6.41
C GLU A 913 42.83 17.21 -5.47
N ASP A 914 43.63 17.22 -4.39
CA ASP A 914 43.72 18.29 -3.38
C ASP A 914 43.99 19.69 -3.96
N HIS A 915 44.52 19.76 -5.19
CA HIS A 915 44.97 20.97 -5.88
C HIS A 915 44.13 21.30 -7.14
N THR A 916 42.96 20.68 -7.29
CA THR A 916 42.04 20.87 -8.44
C THR A 916 40.60 20.98 -7.97
N ALA A 917 39.71 21.63 -8.73
CA ALA A 917 38.30 21.79 -8.37
C ALA A 917 37.54 20.45 -8.17
N TYR A 918 38.04 19.35 -8.76
CA TYR A 918 37.51 18.00 -8.58
C TYR A 918 37.53 17.54 -7.10
N GLY A 919 38.57 17.91 -6.34
CA GLY A 919 38.70 17.55 -4.92
C GLY A 919 37.51 18.04 -4.10
N VAL A 920 37.31 19.36 -4.01
CA VAL A 920 36.21 19.98 -3.27
C VAL A 920 34.82 19.68 -3.85
N LEU A 921 34.65 19.68 -5.17
CA LEU A 921 33.32 19.54 -5.77
C LEU A 921 32.83 18.09 -5.89
N VAL A 922 33.72 17.11 -6.08
CA VAL A 922 33.36 15.71 -6.37
C VAL A 922 33.80 14.74 -5.27
N ASP A 923 35.04 14.86 -4.78
CA ASP A 923 35.53 14.02 -3.66
C ASP A 923 35.21 14.63 -2.28
N HIS A 924 34.72 15.88 -2.23
CA HIS A 924 34.41 16.69 -1.05
C HIS A 924 35.60 16.94 -0.10
N ILE A 925 36.83 16.91 -0.61
CA ILE A 925 38.05 17.12 0.18
C ILE A 925 39.18 17.76 -0.65
N GLY A 926 39.94 18.69 -0.07
CA GLY A 926 41.12 19.28 -0.73
C GLY A 926 41.84 20.33 0.11
N VAL A 927 42.78 21.09 -0.47
CA VAL A 927 43.41 22.26 0.18
C VAL A 927 42.96 23.57 -0.47
N CYS A 928 43.46 24.72 -0.01
CA CYS A 928 43.08 26.08 -0.46
C CYS A 928 42.95 26.24 -1.98
N GLU A 929 43.87 25.65 -2.74
CA GLU A 929 43.85 25.68 -4.20
C GLU A 929 42.62 24.96 -4.80
N SER A 930 42.14 23.87 -4.19
CA SER A 930 40.89 23.22 -4.62
C SER A 930 39.66 24.08 -4.29
N TYR A 931 39.61 24.68 -3.10
CA TYR A 931 38.52 25.59 -2.67
C TYR A 931 38.39 26.79 -3.63
N ALA A 932 39.48 27.51 -3.86
CA ALA A 932 39.49 28.71 -4.70
C ALA A 932 39.20 28.41 -6.18
N LYS A 933 39.61 27.23 -6.69
CA LYS A 933 39.25 26.76 -8.04
C LYS A 933 37.80 26.31 -8.14
N ALA A 934 37.27 25.66 -7.11
CA ALA A 934 35.88 25.25 -7.05
C ALA A 934 34.92 26.47 -7.03
N MET A 935 35.22 27.50 -6.22
CA MET A 935 34.49 28.77 -6.27
C MET A 935 34.58 29.42 -7.65
N SER A 936 35.75 29.42 -8.30
CA SER A 936 35.91 30.01 -9.64
C SER A 936 34.93 29.41 -10.67
N LEU A 937 34.84 28.08 -10.74
CA LEU A 937 33.94 27.40 -11.68
C LEU A 937 32.45 27.59 -11.34
N LEU A 938 32.10 27.65 -10.05
CA LEU A 938 30.73 27.90 -9.61
C LEU A 938 30.28 29.33 -9.94
N LEU A 939 31.14 30.33 -9.76
CA LEU A 939 30.88 31.74 -10.08
C LEU A 939 30.80 31.98 -11.59
N GLU A 940 31.68 31.34 -12.37
CA GLU A 940 31.65 31.41 -13.85
C GLU A 940 30.34 30.86 -14.42
N GLU A 941 29.83 29.71 -13.94
CA GLU A 941 28.57 29.11 -14.40
C GLU A 941 27.34 29.98 -14.08
N VAL A 942 27.37 30.83 -13.04
CA VAL A 942 26.31 31.81 -12.76
C VAL A 942 26.53 33.19 -13.39
N GLY A 943 27.63 33.39 -14.11
CA GLY A 943 27.96 34.62 -14.84
C GLY A 943 28.62 35.73 -14.01
N ILE A 944 29.14 35.42 -12.82
CA ILE A 944 29.81 36.39 -11.95
C ILE A 944 31.30 36.46 -12.30
N GLU A 945 31.81 37.65 -12.61
CA GLU A 945 33.24 37.84 -12.90
C GLU A 945 34.06 37.63 -11.61
N CYS A 946 34.96 36.66 -11.62
CA CYS A 946 35.90 36.39 -10.54
C CYS A 946 37.34 36.30 -11.07
N LYS A 947 38.30 36.24 -10.15
CA LYS A 947 39.71 35.89 -10.42
C LYS A 947 40.17 34.90 -9.37
N TYR A 948 40.89 33.88 -9.81
CA TYR A 948 41.66 33.00 -8.95
C TYR A 948 42.98 33.69 -8.57
N VAL A 949 43.37 33.64 -7.31
CA VAL A 949 44.53 34.36 -6.77
C VAL A 949 45.44 33.38 -6.04
N THR A 950 46.74 33.42 -6.34
CA THR A 950 47.76 32.77 -5.51
C THR A 950 48.57 33.80 -4.73
N GLY A 951 49.20 33.34 -3.65
CA GLY A 951 50.03 34.19 -2.80
C GLY A 951 50.59 33.44 -1.61
N VAL A 952 50.78 34.16 -0.51
CA VAL A 952 51.21 33.61 0.77
C VAL A 952 50.32 34.14 1.89
N SER A 953 50.14 33.31 2.92
CA SER A 953 49.72 33.77 4.25
C SER A 953 50.82 34.65 4.88
N VAL A 954 50.44 35.51 5.82
CA VAL A 954 51.33 36.43 6.54
C VAL A 954 51.05 36.34 8.04
N HIS A 955 52.09 36.15 8.83
CA HIS A 955 52.02 36.04 10.28
C HIS A 955 53.10 36.94 10.89
N ASP A 956 52.75 37.84 11.80
CA ASP A 956 53.66 38.85 12.39
C ASP A 956 54.49 39.63 11.35
N GLY A 957 53.87 39.97 10.21
CA GLY A 957 54.53 40.65 9.09
C GLY A 957 55.50 39.80 8.27
N LYS A 958 55.61 38.49 8.52
CA LYS A 958 56.45 37.55 7.78
C LYS A 958 55.61 36.66 6.88
N ALA A 959 56.10 36.37 5.68
CA ALA A 959 55.46 35.41 4.78
C ALA A 959 55.51 33.99 5.38
N GLY A 960 54.34 33.33 5.40
CA GLY A 960 54.15 31.94 5.82
C GLY A 960 54.04 30.99 4.63
N GLY A 961 53.14 30.01 4.74
CA GLY A 961 52.86 29.05 3.67
C GLY A 961 52.18 29.70 2.46
N GLY A 962 52.43 29.13 1.28
CA GLY A 962 51.71 29.45 0.05
C GLY A 962 50.21 29.17 0.18
N HIS A 963 49.39 30.07 -0.37
CA HIS A 963 47.94 30.08 -0.17
C HIS A 963 47.23 30.52 -1.46
N ALA A 964 45.93 30.23 -1.58
CA ALA A 964 45.11 30.55 -2.74
C ALA A 964 43.67 30.88 -2.34
N TRP A 965 43.10 31.91 -2.97
CA TRP A 965 41.77 32.45 -2.68
C TRP A 965 41.16 33.09 -3.96
N ASN A 966 40.06 33.83 -3.83
CA ASN A 966 39.39 34.50 -4.95
C ASN A 966 39.31 36.02 -4.78
N MET A 967 39.20 36.72 -5.90
CA MET A 967 38.57 38.03 -5.97
C MET A 967 37.26 37.91 -6.74
N VAL A 968 36.20 38.56 -6.27
CA VAL A 968 34.87 38.54 -6.89
C VAL A 968 34.41 39.96 -7.18
N LYS A 969 33.65 40.13 -8.26
CA LYS A 969 33.17 41.42 -8.73
C LYS A 969 31.64 41.52 -8.64
N LEU A 970 31.16 42.46 -7.84
CA LEU A 970 29.75 42.73 -7.59
C LEU A 970 29.48 44.22 -7.80
N ASP A 971 28.39 44.58 -8.48
CA ASP A 971 28.05 45.97 -8.84
C ASP A 971 29.20 46.76 -9.53
N ASN A 972 30.06 46.04 -10.27
CA ASN A 972 31.34 46.50 -10.86
C ASN A 972 32.49 46.79 -9.88
N GLU A 973 32.30 46.64 -8.58
CA GLU A 973 33.36 46.76 -7.57
C GLU A 973 34.03 45.41 -7.26
N TRP A 974 35.28 45.43 -6.80
CA TRP A 974 36.06 44.23 -6.45
C TRP A 974 36.15 44.00 -4.95
N TYR A 975 36.07 42.72 -4.58
CA TYR A 975 36.09 42.20 -3.21
C TYR A 975 37.03 40.98 -3.13
N ASN A 976 37.64 40.70 -1.98
CA ASN A 976 38.36 39.44 -1.75
C ASN A 976 37.45 38.41 -1.06
N LEU A 977 37.55 37.15 -1.46
CA LEU A 977 36.81 36.02 -0.91
C LEU A 977 37.77 34.87 -0.63
N ASP A 978 37.84 34.38 0.62
CA ASP A 978 38.53 33.13 0.94
C ASP A 978 37.64 32.11 1.66
N ALA A 979 36.94 31.31 0.85
CA ALA A 979 36.15 30.16 1.29
C ALA A 979 36.98 29.08 2.04
N THR A 980 38.31 29.19 2.08
CA THR A 980 39.18 28.27 2.83
C THR A 980 39.34 28.67 4.28
N TRP A 981 39.47 29.97 4.57
CA TRP A 981 39.58 30.49 5.96
C TRP A 981 38.20 30.81 6.57
N ASP A 982 37.17 30.84 5.72
CA ASP A 982 35.77 30.76 6.13
C ASP A 982 35.25 29.32 6.34
N ASP A 983 36.07 28.31 6.02
CA ASP A 983 35.88 26.97 6.59
C ASP A 983 36.30 26.98 8.07
N PRO A 984 35.44 26.60 9.03
CA PRO A 984 35.78 26.55 10.46
C PRO A 984 36.76 25.41 10.84
N VAL A 985 37.12 24.52 9.91
CA VAL A 985 38.09 23.42 10.00
C VAL A 985 38.19 22.71 11.37
N SER A 986 37.26 21.78 11.60
CA SER A 986 37.58 20.55 12.35
C SER A 986 36.86 19.33 11.75
N ASP A 987 37.44 18.82 10.66
CA ASP A 987 37.43 17.41 10.24
C ASP A 987 36.09 16.65 10.29
N ARG A 988 35.14 17.04 9.43
CA ARG A 988 33.90 16.29 9.20
C ARG A 988 34.15 14.94 8.51
N ASN A 989 35.21 14.82 7.69
CA ASN A 989 35.60 13.57 6.98
C ASN A 989 36.91 12.89 7.47
N GLY A 990 37.42 13.21 8.68
CA GLY A 990 38.23 12.24 9.45
C GLY A 990 39.74 12.48 9.57
N ALA A 991 40.13 13.55 10.27
CA ALA A 991 41.21 13.45 11.26
C ALA A 991 40.61 13.03 12.62
N GLU A 992 41.42 12.87 13.67
CA GLU A 992 40.95 12.42 14.99
C GLU A 992 40.50 13.57 15.93
N SER A 993 39.99 14.69 15.40
CA SER A 993 39.83 15.96 16.15
C SER A 993 38.40 16.37 16.48
N VAL A 994 37.35 15.79 15.87
CA VAL A 994 35.97 15.94 16.38
C VAL A 994 35.84 15.28 17.76
N ASN A 995 35.99 16.11 18.79
CA ASN A 995 35.91 15.74 20.20
C ASN A 995 34.50 15.20 20.51
N LYS A 996 34.39 13.91 20.82
CA LYS A 996 33.14 13.11 20.82
C LYS A 996 32.05 13.55 21.81
N ASN A 997 32.26 14.61 22.58
CA ASN A 997 31.37 15.12 23.62
C ASN A 997 30.74 16.50 23.31
N THR A 998 31.05 17.13 22.18
CA THR A 998 30.39 18.39 21.77
C THR A 998 29.42 18.16 20.62
N ASN A 999 28.12 18.33 20.89
CA ASN A 999 27.02 18.16 19.93
C ASN A 999 26.88 19.37 18.96
N SER A 1000 28.04 19.87 18.48
CA SER A 1000 28.19 21.14 17.78
C SER A 1000 28.63 20.88 16.34
N MET A 1001 27.68 20.85 15.41
CA MET A 1001 28.01 21.00 13.99
C MET A 1001 28.67 22.38 13.79
N ALA A 1002 29.75 22.46 13.03
CA ALA A 1002 30.47 23.71 12.83
C ALA A 1002 29.69 24.66 11.90
N THR A 1003 29.44 25.89 12.36
CA THR A 1003 28.79 26.98 11.61
C THR A 1003 29.63 27.44 10.43
N VAL A 1004 28.98 27.91 9.37
CA VAL A 1004 29.64 28.65 8.29
C VAL A 1004 30.24 29.93 8.89
N ASN A 1005 31.49 30.24 8.55
CA ASN A 1005 32.09 31.53 8.84
C ASN A 1005 32.04 32.40 7.56
N HIS A 1006 32.15 33.72 7.75
CA HIS A 1006 32.15 34.72 6.68
C HIS A 1006 33.17 35.84 6.95
N THR A 1007 34.12 35.61 7.87
CA THR A 1007 35.18 36.56 8.23
C THR A 1007 36.01 37.02 7.02
N TYR A 1008 36.17 36.15 6.02
CA TYR A 1008 36.89 36.41 4.76
C TYR A 1008 35.93 36.57 3.56
N PHE A 1009 34.63 36.71 3.80
CA PHE A 1009 33.61 36.88 2.77
C PHE A 1009 33.53 38.35 2.33
N ASN A 1010 33.92 38.58 1.09
CA ASN A 1010 33.89 39.89 0.41
C ASN A 1010 34.61 41.02 1.17
N ILE A 1011 35.79 40.76 1.72
CA ILE A 1011 36.55 41.77 2.49
C ILE A 1011 37.49 42.63 1.63
N PRO A 1012 37.70 43.91 1.99
CA PRO A 1012 38.61 44.78 1.26
C PRO A 1012 40.08 44.44 1.54
N ASP A 1013 40.96 44.92 0.67
CA ASP A 1013 42.42 44.84 0.77
C ASP A 1013 42.98 45.45 2.08
N SER A 1014 42.26 46.38 2.70
CA SER A 1014 42.62 46.99 4.00
C SER A 1014 42.39 46.06 5.20
N ILE A 1015 41.67 44.95 5.01
CA ILE A 1015 41.55 43.86 5.97
C ILE A 1015 42.46 42.70 5.54
N LEU A 1016 42.30 42.20 4.31
CA LEU A 1016 42.99 40.98 3.85
C LEU A 1016 44.52 41.11 3.87
N ASN A 1017 45.10 42.27 3.50
CA ASN A 1017 46.57 42.40 3.44
C ASN A 1017 47.28 42.48 4.82
N LYS A 1018 46.57 42.20 5.93
CA LYS A 1018 47.17 42.00 7.26
C LYS A 1018 47.80 40.60 7.40
N ASP A 1019 47.13 39.62 6.81
CA ASP A 1019 47.37 38.17 6.98
C ASP A 1019 47.48 37.43 5.63
N HIS A 1020 47.29 38.12 4.50
CA HIS A 1020 47.56 37.64 3.15
C HIS A 1020 48.54 38.56 2.41
N LYS A 1021 49.20 38.01 1.39
CA LYS A 1021 49.92 38.79 0.37
C LYS A 1021 49.80 38.13 -1.01
N ARG A 1022 49.27 38.88 -1.98
CA ARG A 1022 49.15 38.47 -3.40
C ARG A 1022 50.50 38.11 -4.02
N GLY A 1023 50.51 37.12 -4.90
CA GLY A 1023 51.66 36.74 -5.72
C GLY A 1023 52.15 37.86 -6.64
N ASN A 1024 53.31 37.67 -7.28
CA ASN A 1024 53.94 38.71 -8.10
C ASN A 1024 53.18 39.02 -9.39
N PHE A 1025 52.32 38.11 -9.85
CA PHE A 1025 51.47 38.33 -11.03
C PHE A 1025 50.17 39.04 -10.62
N GLU A 1026 49.57 38.62 -9.51
CA GLU A 1026 48.29 39.07 -8.97
C GLU A 1026 48.37 40.46 -8.30
N GLN A 1027 49.57 40.98 -8.08
CA GLN A 1027 49.81 42.40 -7.81
C GLN A 1027 49.36 43.33 -8.97
N ASN A 1028 49.16 42.80 -10.18
CA ASN A 1028 48.58 43.53 -11.31
C ASN A 1028 47.04 43.45 -11.35
N TYR A 1029 46.40 42.71 -10.44
CA TYR A 1029 44.93 42.65 -10.36
C TYR A 1029 44.35 43.89 -9.68
N PRO A 1030 43.07 44.24 -9.92
CA PRO A 1030 42.41 45.40 -9.30
C PRO A 1030 42.51 45.43 -7.77
N ALA A 1031 42.49 46.64 -7.20
CA ALA A 1031 42.39 46.83 -5.76
C ALA A 1031 40.95 46.54 -5.29
N CYS A 1032 40.82 45.77 -4.21
CA CYS A 1032 39.55 45.48 -3.55
C CYS A 1032 39.28 46.56 -2.49
N THR A 1033 38.76 47.71 -2.90
CA THR A 1033 38.49 48.84 -1.99
C THR A 1033 37.07 48.87 -1.46
N ALA A 1034 36.18 48.07 -2.02
CA ALA A 1034 34.75 48.12 -1.73
C ALA A 1034 34.39 47.33 -0.48
N THR A 1035 33.28 47.73 0.16
CA THR A 1035 32.88 47.18 1.47
C THR A 1035 31.38 46.91 1.61
N LYS A 1036 30.56 47.23 0.60
CA LYS A 1036 29.10 47.09 0.65
C LYS A 1036 28.66 45.65 0.96
N TYR A 1037 29.29 44.69 0.31
CA TYR A 1037 29.01 43.26 0.45
C TYR A 1037 29.95 42.52 1.41
N SER A 1038 30.82 43.22 2.16
CA SER A 1038 31.63 42.60 3.21
C SER A 1038 30.75 42.14 4.36
N TYR A 1039 31.06 40.98 4.94
CA TYR A 1039 30.32 40.37 6.04
C TYR A 1039 29.96 41.30 7.21
N ASN A 1040 30.90 42.16 7.63
CA ASN A 1040 30.66 43.10 8.75
C ASN A 1040 29.60 44.18 8.42
N ASN A 1041 29.45 44.53 7.15
CA ASN A 1041 28.47 45.51 6.69
C ASN A 1041 27.13 44.87 6.30
N MET A 1042 27.17 43.65 5.75
CA MET A 1042 25.98 42.83 5.44
C MET A 1042 24.95 42.81 6.57
N ASP A 1043 23.67 42.84 6.20
CA ASP A 1043 22.53 42.54 7.07
C ASP A 1043 21.89 41.20 6.66
N VAL A 1044 22.73 40.21 6.36
CA VAL A 1044 22.31 38.86 5.97
C VAL A 1044 21.96 38.03 7.20
N ASP A 1045 20.91 37.21 7.09
CA ASP A 1045 20.45 36.34 8.16
C ASP A 1045 21.33 35.09 8.28
N GLU A 1046 21.90 34.88 9.46
CA GLU A 1046 22.83 33.78 9.77
C GLU A 1046 22.15 32.70 10.61
N TYR A 1047 22.66 31.47 10.55
CA TYR A 1047 21.99 30.32 11.16
C TYR A 1047 22.94 29.51 12.04
N THR A 1048 22.47 29.15 13.24
CA THR A 1048 23.09 28.11 14.06
C THR A 1048 23.09 26.79 13.29
N ALA A 1049 23.99 25.87 13.65
CA ALA A 1049 24.16 24.65 12.88
C ALA A 1049 23.00 23.63 13.00
N ASP A 1050 22.04 23.85 13.91
CA ASP A 1050 20.73 23.16 13.94
C ASP A 1050 19.62 23.90 13.16
N GLY A 1051 19.97 24.97 12.42
CA GLY A 1051 19.11 25.66 11.47
C GLY A 1051 18.26 26.80 12.05
N LYS A 1052 18.58 27.33 13.23
CA LYS A 1052 17.87 28.47 13.83
C LYS A 1052 18.54 29.78 13.47
N LEU A 1053 17.75 30.81 13.19
CA LEU A 1053 18.24 32.17 12.92
C LEU A 1053 19.01 32.72 14.15
N ILE A 1054 20.28 33.06 13.96
CA ILE A 1054 21.08 33.85 14.91
C ILE A 1054 20.50 35.26 14.92
N LYS A 1055 20.04 35.74 16.08
CA LYS A 1055 19.42 37.06 16.17
C LYS A 1055 20.47 38.16 16.24
N LYS A 1056 20.33 39.13 15.33
CA LYS A 1056 21.09 40.37 15.32
C LYS A 1056 20.55 41.31 16.40
N VAL A 1057 21.45 41.91 17.18
CA VAL A 1057 21.14 42.95 18.18
C VAL A 1057 22.02 44.16 17.92
N THR A 1058 21.39 45.32 17.77
CA THR A 1058 22.03 46.60 17.41
C THR A 1058 22.17 47.54 18.61
N THR A 1059 21.45 47.26 19.69
CA THR A 1059 21.48 47.99 20.96
C THR A 1059 21.60 47.05 22.16
N LYS A 1060 21.97 47.59 23.33
CA LYS A 1060 21.96 46.83 24.58
C LYS A 1060 20.55 46.40 25.01
N ASP A 1061 19.53 47.20 24.71
CA ASP A 1061 18.14 46.88 25.06
C ASP A 1061 17.62 45.66 24.27
N GLU A 1062 18.04 45.50 23.01
CA GLU A 1062 17.76 44.31 22.19
C GLU A 1062 18.51 43.07 22.69
N LEU A 1063 19.76 43.23 23.17
CA LEU A 1063 20.52 42.17 23.84
C LEU A 1063 19.83 41.71 25.14
N ASP A 1064 19.46 42.65 26.00
CA ASP A 1064 18.69 42.38 27.23
C ASP A 1064 17.37 41.68 26.93
N ALA A 1065 16.67 42.07 25.85
CA ALA A 1065 15.39 41.49 25.45
C ALA A 1065 15.51 40.03 24.96
N GLU A 1066 16.48 39.72 24.10
CA GLU A 1066 16.67 38.34 23.61
C GLU A 1066 17.26 37.41 24.69
N ILE A 1067 18.11 37.91 25.59
CA ILE A 1067 18.51 37.17 26.81
C ILE A 1067 17.28 36.86 27.67
N LEU A 1068 16.44 37.86 27.97
CA LEU A 1068 15.24 37.68 28.79
C LEU A 1068 14.24 36.70 28.14
N LYS A 1069 14.12 36.73 26.82
CA LYS A 1069 13.30 35.79 26.05
C LYS A 1069 13.84 34.36 26.17
N ALA A 1070 15.13 34.13 25.97
CA ALA A 1070 15.75 32.82 26.16
C ALA A 1070 15.58 32.28 27.58
N LEU A 1071 15.68 33.14 28.59
CA LEU A 1071 15.44 32.77 29.99
C LEU A 1071 13.97 32.39 30.26
N LYS A 1072 13.01 33.12 29.69
CA LYS A 1072 11.56 32.82 29.81
C LYS A 1072 11.17 31.52 29.09
N GLU A 1073 11.76 31.26 27.93
CA GLU A 1073 11.53 30.05 27.12
C GLU A 1073 12.27 28.81 27.67
N LYS A 1074 13.14 28.98 28.69
CA LYS A 1074 14.08 27.96 29.19
C LYS A 1074 15.02 27.39 28.13
N ASN A 1075 15.44 28.22 27.17
CA ASN A 1075 16.42 27.83 26.16
C ASN A 1075 17.78 27.58 26.82
N SER A 1076 18.34 26.37 26.67
CA SER A 1076 19.66 26.01 27.21
C SER A 1076 20.83 26.53 26.37
N ALA A 1077 20.56 27.17 25.22
CA ALA A 1077 21.55 27.81 24.37
C ALA A 1077 20.94 29.04 23.68
N LEU A 1078 21.73 30.11 23.55
CA LEU A 1078 21.38 31.34 22.84
C LEU A 1078 22.61 31.85 22.08
N SER A 1079 22.46 32.12 20.78
CA SER A 1079 23.50 32.68 19.91
C SER A 1079 23.00 33.99 19.31
N LEU A 1080 23.78 35.07 19.45
CA LEU A 1080 23.44 36.41 18.99
C LEU A 1080 24.60 37.05 18.22
N ARG A 1081 24.27 37.88 17.23
CA ARG A 1081 25.20 38.76 16.50
C ARG A 1081 25.03 40.19 16.97
N ILE A 1082 26.07 40.75 17.57
CA ILE A 1082 26.16 42.12 18.06
C ILE A 1082 26.65 43.03 16.91
N LYS A 1083 25.91 44.12 16.66
CA LYS A 1083 26.28 45.17 15.70
C LYS A 1083 26.14 46.53 16.39
N GLY A 1084 26.89 47.55 15.97
CA GLY A 1084 26.78 48.92 16.50
C GLY A 1084 27.43 49.20 17.86
N PHE A 1085 27.68 48.20 18.71
CA PHE A 1085 28.42 48.35 19.97
C PHE A 1085 29.43 47.20 20.20
N LYS A 1086 30.33 47.36 21.17
CA LYS A 1086 31.30 46.32 21.58
C LYS A 1086 31.23 46.10 23.09
N MET A 1087 31.36 44.84 23.51
CA MET A 1087 31.48 44.40 24.90
C MET A 1087 32.42 43.20 24.96
N THR A 1088 33.20 43.07 26.02
CA THR A 1088 34.03 41.89 26.27
C THR A 1088 33.18 40.70 26.70
N GLN A 1089 33.70 39.47 26.54
CA GLN A 1089 33.09 38.23 27.04
C GLN A 1089 32.72 38.31 28.54
N LYS A 1090 33.48 39.07 29.34
CA LYS A 1090 33.20 39.29 30.77
C LYS A 1090 31.99 40.20 30.98
N GLU A 1091 31.89 41.30 30.22
CA GLU A 1091 30.75 42.22 30.28
C GLU A 1091 29.48 41.54 29.76
N LEU A 1092 29.58 40.73 28.71
CA LEU A 1092 28.46 39.94 28.18
C LEU A 1092 27.95 38.90 29.19
N SER A 1093 28.86 38.21 29.89
CA SER A 1093 28.51 37.32 31.00
C SER A 1093 27.79 38.05 32.13
N ALA A 1094 28.25 39.25 32.50
CA ALA A 1094 27.63 40.09 33.53
C ALA A 1094 26.28 40.69 33.08
N GLU A 1095 26.08 40.91 31.78
CA GLU A 1095 24.81 41.39 31.22
C GLU A 1095 23.71 40.32 31.36
N LEU A 1096 24.03 39.04 31.11
CA LEU A 1096 23.10 37.93 31.37
C LEU A 1096 22.75 37.83 32.86
N GLU A 1097 23.73 37.98 33.75
CA GLU A 1097 23.51 38.00 35.20
C GLU A 1097 22.59 39.15 35.62
N LYS A 1098 22.82 40.37 35.10
CA LYS A 1098 21.95 41.54 35.30
C LYS A 1098 20.52 41.26 34.85
N VAL A 1099 20.33 40.72 33.64
CA VAL A 1099 18.99 40.45 33.09
C VAL A 1099 18.26 39.37 33.90
N ALA A 1100 18.95 38.30 34.31
CA ALA A 1100 18.38 37.24 35.14
C ALA A 1100 17.93 37.76 36.51
N ASN A 1101 18.81 38.50 37.21
CA ASN A 1101 18.53 39.08 38.53
C ASN A 1101 17.37 40.09 38.47
N ASN A 1102 17.39 41.02 37.50
CA ASN A 1102 16.34 42.03 37.32
C ASN A 1102 14.95 41.43 37.04
N ASN A 1103 14.89 40.20 36.53
CA ASN A 1103 13.64 39.50 36.21
C ASN A 1103 13.31 38.35 37.19
N SER A 1104 14.00 38.28 38.34
CA SER A 1104 13.79 37.26 39.38
C SER A 1104 13.87 35.81 38.87
N VAL A 1105 14.73 35.56 37.88
CA VAL A 1105 15.00 34.19 37.43
C VAL A 1105 15.81 33.48 38.52
N GLY A 1106 15.41 32.26 38.87
CA GLY A 1106 16.06 31.48 39.94
C GLY A 1106 17.52 31.13 39.63
N ALA A 1107 18.24 30.61 40.63
CA ALA A 1107 19.66 30.28 40.52
C ALA A 1107 19.94 29.40 39.27
N LEU A 1108 20.77 29.92 38.37
CA LEU A 1108 21.14 29.27 37.11
C LEU A 1108 22.65 29.40 36.91
N LYS A 1109 23.25 28.46 36.17
CA LYS A 1109 24.66 28.53 35.77
C LYS A 1109 24.75 28.79 34.28
N TRP A 1110 25.75 29.51 33.83
CA TRP A 1110 25.95 29.77 32.41
C TRP A 1110 27.43 29.73 32.02
N ILE A 1111 27.67 29.56 30.72
CA ILE A 1111 28.97 29.74 30.07
C ILE A 1111 28.75 30.70 28.92
N THR A 1112 29.47 31.82 28.91
CA THR A 1112 29.49 32.77 27.79
C THR A 1112 30.77 32.57 26.99
N SER A 1113 30.67 32.48 25.66
CA SER A 1113 31.81 32.55 24.75
C SER A 1113 31.55 33.54 23.61
N SER A 1114 32.60 34.26 23.20
CA SER A 1114 32.60 35.10 22.01
C SER A 1114 33.66 34.55 21.07
N PRO A 1115 33.28 33.89 19.95
CA PRO A 1115 34.25 33.30 19.02
C PRO A 1115 35.00 34.35 18.20
N ASP A 1116 34.40 35.54 18.06
CA ASP A 1116 34.92 36.71 17.36
C ASP A 1116 34.40 37.99 18.07
N GLU A 1117 34.65 39.17 17.50
CA GLU A 1117 34.26 40.47 18.08
C GLU A 1117 32.79 40.89 17.81
N TYR A 1118 32.03 40.08 17.08
CA TYR A 1118 30.63 40.29 16.71
C TYR A 1118 29.68 39.27 17.35
N HIS A 1119 30.13 38.08 17.75
CA HIS A 1119 29.24 37.04 18.28
C HIS A 1119 29.30 36.83 19.80
N VAL A 1120 28.16 36.42 20.35
CA VAL A 1120 28.07 35.88 21.70
C VAL A 1120 27.20 34.62 21.72
N ASN A 1121 27.72 33.59 22.38
CA ASN A 1121 27.04 32.34 22.66
C ASN A 1121 26.90 32.18 24.18
N TYR A 1122 25.68 31.97 24.65
CA TYR A 1122 25.38 31.62 26.04
C TYR A 1122 24.90 30.17 26.10
N THR A 1123 25.58 29.33 26.87
CA THR A 1123 25.09 28.01 27.28
C THR A 1123 24.51 28.14 28.68
N ILE A 1124 23.23 27.80 28.87
CA ILE A 1124 22.49 28.00 30.13
C ILE A 1124 22.13 26.64 30.74
N GLN A 1125 22.55 26.44 31.99
CA GLN A 1125 22.26 25.27 32.80
C GLN A 1125 21.20 25.61 33.85
N TRP A 1126 20.01 25.08 33.62
CA TRP A 1126 18.87 25.13 34.53
C TRP A 1126 19.06 24.14 35.69
N THR A 1127 18.97 24.60 36.94
CA THR A 1127 18.81 23.69 38.08
C THR A 1127 17.35 23.31 38.26
N ASN A 1128 17.11 22.18 38.93
CA ASN A 1128 15.77 21.75 39.37
C ASN A 1128 15.21 22.68 40.46
#